data_AF-A0A091SN74-F1
#
_entry.id   AF-A0A091SN74-F1
#
_cell.length_a   1.000
_cell.length_b   1.000
_cell.length_c   1.000
_cell.angle_alpha   90.00
_cell.angle_beta   90.00
_cell.angle_gamma   90.00
#
_symmetry.space_group_name_H-M   'P 1'
#
loop_
_entity.id
_entity.type
_entity.pdbx_description
1 polymer ?
#
loop_
_entity_poly.entity_id
_entity_poly.type
_entity_poly.pdbx_seq_one_letter_code
_entity_poly.pdbx_strand_id
1 'polypeptide(L)'
;LVQLVKLCSGMIEAGKAYITTNKHFVSGVRDLSQQCKKDEMISECLDKFGDSLQEMINYHMILFDQAQRSVRQQLHNFVKDDVRKFKETKKQFDKVREDMEISLVKNAQAPRHKPHEVEEATGTLTITRKCFRHLALDYVLQINVLQAKKKFEILDAMLSFMHAQYTFFQQGYSLLHELDPYMKKLATELDQLVIDSAVEKREMEHKHALIQQRVISFHLQDFSYDDSKVEFNVDAPNGVVMEGYLFKRASNAFKTWNRRWFSIQNSQLVYQKKLKDVLTVVVEDLRLCTVKPCEDIERRFCFEVVSPTKSCMLQADSEKLRQAWIQAVQASIASAYRESPDSYYIERLDRTASPSTSSIDSATDSRERSVKGETILQRVQSIPGNDQCCDCGQPDPRWASINLGILLCIECSGIHRSLGVHCSKVRSLTLDSWEPELLKLMCELGNSTMNQIYEAQCEELGLKKPTAGSSRQDKEAWIKVKYVEKKFLKKLPNGETLTENERKPRRWCVKKCQRHNSTTKAPTARRKYHHEAGNASPAMLSSAATLERKFRRDSLFCPDELDSLFSYFDTGAGSGPRSLSSDSGLGGSTDGSTDILVFGSVVDSVTEEECEVSEESSGEAEIEQEASDLEDLRELHPGLLIYKAAQARNLPLMAEALAHGAEINWVNDEDENKTPLIQAVMGGSLIACEFLLQNGADVNQRDIRGRAPLHHATYLGHTGQVCLFLKRGANQHAVDGDGQDPLSIAVQAANADIVTLLRLARMNEEMREAEGPFGQPGQYPSNSPTELQYRKCIQEFISLNIDEC
;
A
#
# COMPACT_ATOMS: atom_id res chain seq x y z
N LEU A 1 -46.54 24.42 6.73
CA LEU A 1 -46.21 23.22 7.54
C LEU A 1 -45.41 22.20 6.75
N VAL A 2 -45.95 21.48 5.76
CA VAL A 2 -45.16 20.51 4.95
C VAL A 2 -43.85 21.12 4.41
N GLN A 3 -43.91 22.31 3.81
CA GLN A 3 -42.72 23.02 3.33
C GLN A 3 -41.72 23.35 4.45
N LEU A 4 -42.18 23.73 5.65
CA LEU A 4 -41.32 24.02 6.80
C LEU A 4 -40.62 22.76 7.32
N VAL A 5 -41.33 21.63 7.36
CA VAL A 5 -40.75 20.32 7.70
C VAL A 5 -39.70 19.88 6.66
N LYS A 6 -39.94 20.14 5.35
CA LYS A 6 -38.97 19.88 4.29
C LYS A 6 -37.71 20.74 4.45
N LEU A 7 -37.87 22.06 4.64
CA LEU A 7 -36.75 22.99 4.86
C LEU A 7 -35.95 22.64 6.12
N CYS A 8 -36.62 22.32 7.23
CA CYS A 8 -35.96 21.87 8.46
C CYS A 8 -35.18 20.56 8.25
N SER A 9 -35.72 19.61 7.47
CA SER A 9 -35.03 18.35 7.16
C SER A 9 -33.74 18.61 6.36
N GLY A 10 -33.80 19.46 5.32
CA GLY A 10 -32.61 19.86 4.55
C GLY A 10 -31.56 20.60 5.40
N MET A 11 -31.99 21.49 6.31
CA MET A 11 -31.10 22.14 7.29
C MET A 11 -30.39 21.12 8.19
N ILE A 12 -31.09 20.09 8.66
CA ILE A 12 -30.52 19.02 9.50
C ILE A 12 -29.57 18.13 8.69
N GLU A 13 -29.87 17.83 7.43
CA GLU A 13 -29.02 17.05 6.54
C GLU A 13 -27.71 17.77 6.23
N ALA A 14 -27.78 19.05 5.84
CA ALA A 14 -26.61 19.92 5.68
C ALA A 14 -25.79 20.05 6.99
N GLY A 15 -26.48 20.19 8.13
CA GLY A 15 -25.85 20.21 9.46
C GLY A 15 -25.09 18.94 9.82
N LYS A 16 -25.61 17.76 9.45
CA LYS A 16 -24.94 16.47 9.63
C LYS A 16 -23.73 16.31 8.71
N ALA A 17 -23.80 16.80 7.47
CA ALA A 17 -22.66 16.83 6.57
C ALA A 17 -21.53 17.74 7.14
N TYR A 18 -21.89 18.95 7.58
CA TYR A 18 -20.97 19.88 8.27
C TYR A 18 -20.29 19.23 9.49
N ILE A 19 -21.06 18.59 10.39
CA ILE A 19 -20.52 17.88 11.55
C ILE A 19 -19.55 16.77 11.14
N THR A 20 -19.87 16.00 10.11
CA THR A 20 -19.02 14.90 9.63
C THR A 20 -17.68 15.44 9.12
N THR A 21 -17.71 16.48 8.28
CA THR A 21 -16.50 17.14 7.77
C THR A 21 -15.67 17.75 8.90
N ASN A 22 -16.31 18.39 9.89
CA ASN A 22 -15.61 18.99 11.03
C ASN A 22 -14.95 17.91 11.94
N LYS A 23 -15.58 16.73 12.11
CA LYS A 23 -14.95 15.59 12.79
C LYS A 23 -13.70 15.09 12.08
N HIS A 24 -13.70 15.04 10.74
CA HIS A 24 -12.49 14.69 9.98
C HIS A 24 -11.38 15.73 10.15
N PHE A 25 -11.71 17.02 10.17
CA PHE A 25 -10.76 18.09 10.47
C PHE A 25 -10.14 17.94 11.87
N VAL A 26 -10.95 17.73 12.91
CA VAL A 26 -10.47 17.51 14.29
C VAL A 26 -9.63 16.23 14.42
N SER A 27 -9.94 15.17 13.66
CA SER A 27 -9.07 14.00 13.57
C SER A 27 -7.69 14.36 13.02
N GLY A 28 -7.64 15.12 11.92
CA GLY A 28 -6.37 15.59 11.33
C GLY A 28 -5.53 16.45 12.28
N VAL A 29 -6.17 17.30 13.10
CA VAL A 29 -5.49 18.07 14.16
C VAL A 29 -4.84 17.14 15.20
N ARG A 30 -5.55 16.09 15.64
CA ARG A 30 -5.01 15.09 16.59
C ARG A 30 -3.94 14.19 15.96
N ASP A 31 -4.06 13.86 14.68
CA ASP A 31 -3.03 13.11 13.95
C ASP A 31 -1.74 13.94 13.79
N LEU A 32 -1.86 15.25 13.57
CA LEU A 32 -0.74 16.20 13.57
C LEU A 32 -0.08 16.29 14.95
N SER A 33 -0.87 16.40 16.03
CA SER A 33 -0.36 16.32 17.41
C SER A 33 0.45 15.04 17.65
N GLN A 34 -0.06 13.88 17.18
CA GLN A 34 0.65 12.60 17.31
C GLN A 34 1.98 12.56 16.55
N GLN A 35 2.10 13.26 15.41
CA GLN A 35 3.37 13.38 14.68
C GLN A 35 4.34 14.35 15.37
N CYS A 36 3.82 15.44 15.95
CA CYS A 36 4.58 16.49 16.62
C CYS A 36 5.01 16.16 18.06
N LYS A 37 4.78 14.95 18.59
CA LYS A 37 5.12 14.52 19.97
C LYS A 37 6.55 14.71 20.48
N LYS A 38 7.49 15.16 19.63
CA LYS A 38 8.82 15.59 20.06
C LYS A 38 8.86 17.03 20.57
N ASP A 39 7.87 17.82 20.19
CA ASP A 39 7.64 19.20 20.59
C ASP A 39 6.42 19.23 21.53
N GLU A 40 6.69 19.41 22.82
CA GLU A 40 5.68 19.37 23.88
C GLU A 40 4.68 20.52 23.74
N MET A 41 5.15 21.71 23.32
CA MET A 41 4.32 22.90 23.14
C MET A 41 3.34 22.73 21.98
N ILE A 42 3.81 22.25 20.82
CA ILE A 42 2.95 22.01 19.66
C ILE A 42 1.92 20.90 19.97
N SER A 43 2.33 19.82 20.65
CA SER A 43 1.43 18.72 21.01
C SER A 43 0.35 19.17 22.01
N GLU A 44 0.71 19.89 23.08
CA GLU A 44 -0.26 20.38 24.09
C GLU A 44 -1.29 21.34 23.47
N CYS A 45 -0.84 22.21 22.55
CA CYS A 45 -1.67 23.15 21.82
C CYS A 45 -2.71 22.46 20.92
N LEU A 46 -2.24 21.54 20.08
CA LEU A 46 -3.12 20.82 19.14
C LEU A 46 -4.11 19.89 19.88
N ASP A 47 -3.71 19.28 20.99
CA ASP A 47 -4.61 18.48 21.82
C ASP A 47 -5.71 19.35 22.45
N LYS A 48 -5.37 20.47 23.10
CA LYS A 48 -6.33 21.41 23.71
C LYS A 48 -7.33 21.99 22.69
N PHE A 49 -6.85 22.38 21.51
CA PHE A 49 -7.73 22.86 20.45
C PHE A 49 -8.55 21.73 19.83
N GLY A 50 -7.99 20.54 19.65
CA GLY A 50 -8.73 19.36 19.19
C GLY A 50 -9.89 18.99 20.12
N ASP A 51 -9.66 19.01 21.44
CA ASP A 51 -10.70 18.72 22.44
C ASP A 51 -11.77 19.82 22.49
N SER A 52 -11.38 21.09 22.44
CA SER A 52 -12.32 22.22 22.40
C SER A 52 -13.20 22.20 21.13
N LEU A 53 -12.61 21.91 19.97
CA LEU A 53 -13.37 21.75 18.73
C LEU A 53 -14.28 20.51 18.78
N GLN A 54 -13.86 19.43 19.44
CA GLN A 54 -14.68 18.24 19.61
C GLN A 54 -15.93 18.51 20.46
N GLU A 55 -15.84 19.31 21.53
CA GLU A 55 -17.01 19.73 22.30
C GLU A 55 -17.92 20.69 21.52
N MET A 56 -17.35 21.60 20.73
CA MET A 56 -18.14 22.45 19.83
C MET A 56 -18.96 21.62 18.83
N ILE A 57 -18.40 20.52 18.32
CA ILE A 57 -19.11 19.54 17.47
C ILE A 57 -20.23 18.82 18.26
N ASN A 58 -20.00 18.47 19.52
CA ASN A 58 -21.01 17.85 20.37
C ASN A 58 -22.23 18.77 20.58
N TYR A 59 -22.01 20.07 20.81
CA TYR A 59 -23.10 21.04 20.93
C TYR A 59 -23.91 21.19 19.63
N HIS A 60 -23.25 21.20 18.46
CA HIS A 60 -23.95 21.17 17.16
C HIS A 60 -24.80 19.90 16.99
N MET A 61 -24.29 18.73 17.41
CA MET A 61 -25.06 17.48 17.34
C MET A 61 -26.34 17.55 18.18
N ILE A 62 -26.26 18.09 19.41
CA ILE A 62 -27.42 18.28 20.30
C ILE A 62 -28.43 19.24 19.66
N LEU A 63 -27.97 20.34 19.06
CA LEU A 63 -28.83 21.31 18.38
C LEU A 63 -29.64 20.68 17.24
N PHE A 64 -29.01 19.93 16.33
CA PHE A 64 -29.71 19.32 15.20
C PHE A 64 -30.62 18.16 15.61
N ASP A 65 -30.26 17.38 16.64
CA ASP A 65 -31.16 16.36 17.18
C ASP A 65 -32.41 17.00 17.82
N GLN A 66 -32.24 18.07 18.61
CA GLN A 66 -33.37 18.79 19.18
C GLN A 66 -34.25 19.44 18.11
N ALA A 67 -33.67 20.01 17.03
CA ALA A 67 -34.42 20.50 15.88
C ALA A 67 -35.20 19.39 15.15
N GLN A 68 -34.62 18.18 15.07
CA GLN A 68 -35.27 17.00 14.48
C GLN A 68 -36.46 16.51 15.32
N ARG A 69 -36.39 16.67 16.65
CA ARG A 69 -37.48 16.34 17.57
C ARG A 69 -38.58 17.40 17.57
N SER A 70 -38.26 18.67 17.81
CA SER A 70 -39.27 19.73 17.91
C SER A 70 -39.91 20.05 16.56
N VAL A 71 -39.12 20.60 15.63
CA VAL A 71 -39.66 21.11 14.36
C VAL A 71 -40.06 19.97 13.43
N ARG A 72 -39.19 18.99 13.21
CA ARG A 72 -39.48 17.94 12.23
C ARG A 72 -40.51 16.94 12.76
N GLN A 73 -40.36 16.38 13.97
CA GLN A 73 -41.27 15.33 14.45
C GLN A 73 -42.64 15.87 14.88
N GLN A 74 -42.73 16.93 15.70
CA GLN A 74 -44.04 17.45 16.16
C GLN A 74 -44.89 17.92 14.98
N LEU A 75 -44.34 18.79 14.11
CA LEU A 75 -45.09 19.32 12.97
C LEU A 75 -45.39 18.25 11.90
N HIS A 76 -44.54 17.23 11.73
CA HIS A 76 -44.86 16.09 10.87
C HIS A 76 -46.04 15.29 11.44
N ASN A 77 -46.03 14.97 12.74
CA ASN A 77 -47.14 14.24 13.39
C ASN A 77 -48.46 15.02 13.28
N PHE A 78 -48.46 16.33 13.56
CA PHE A 78 -49.65 17.17 13.41
C PHE A 78 -50.21 17.17 11.97
N VAL A 79 -49.35 17.24 10.95
CA VAL A 79 -49.78 17.13 9.54
C VAL A 79 -50.23 15.71 9.19
N LYS A 80 -49.55 14.69 9.71
CA LYS A 80 -49.80 13.28 9.39
C LYS A 80 -51.10 12.78 10.00
N ASP A 81 -51.42 13.19 11.22
CA ASP A 81 -52.46 12.58 12.03
C ASP A 81 -53.69 13.52 12.15
N ASP A 82 -53.52 14.74 12.68
CA ASP A 82 -54.63 15.68 12.86
C ASP A 82 -55.17 16.23 11.52
N VAL A 83 -54.28 16.73 10.64
CA VAL A 83 -54.71 17.28 9.33
C VAL A 83 -55.27 16.19 8.42
N ARG A 84 -54.75 14.94 8.50
CA ARG A 84 -55.29 13.80 7.76
C ARG A 84 -56.69 13.43 8.25
N LYS A 85 -56.90 13.33 9.57
CA LYS A 85 -58.20 13.04 10.16
C LYS A 85 -59.25 14.07 9.74
N PHE A 86 -58.91 15.36 9.80
CA PHE A 86 -59.77 16.43 9.30
C PHE A 86 -60.12 16.27 7.81
N LYS A 87 -59.15 15.95 6.95
CA LYS A 87 -59.40 15.72 5.51
C LYS A 87 -60.36 14.56 5.25
N GLU A 88 -60.24 13.47 6.01
CA GLU A 88 -61.13 12.32 5.86
C GLU A 88 -62.56 12.64 6.34
N THR A 89 -62.73 13.31 7.49
CA THR A 89 -64.05 13.77 7.94
C THR A 89 -64.67 14.75 6.94
N LYS A 90 -63.88 15.65 6.33
CA LYS A 90 -64.35 16.54 5.26
C LYS A 90 -64.88 15.73 4.07
N LYS A 91 -64.11 14.76 3.57
CA LYS A 91 -64.49 13.91 2.44
C LYS A 91 -65.79 13.14 2.69
N GLN A 92 -65.99 12.65 3.91
CA GLN A 92 -67.21 11.96 4.32
C GLN A 92 -68.42 12.91 4.40
N PHE A 93 -68.21 14.13 4.92
CA PHE A 93 -69.24 15.18 4.93
C PHE A 93 -69.64 15.60 3.51
N ASP A 94 -68.67 15.89 2.64
CA ASP A 94 -68.93 16.32 1.26
C ASP A 94 -69.69 15.22 0.48
N LYS A 95 -69.32 13.94 0.64
CA LYS A 95 -70.07 12.82 0.06
C LYS A 95 -71.53 12.75 0.55
N VAL A 96 -71.76 12.81 1.87
CA VAL A 96 -73.13 12.69 2.41
C VAL A 96 -73.98 13.93 2.11
N ARG A 97 -73.35 15.08 1.87
CA ARG A 97 -74.02 16.24 1.29
C ARG A 97 -74.52 15.94 -0.13
N GLU A 98 -73.67 15.41 -1.02
CA GLU A 98 -74.06 15.01 -2.38
C GLU A 98 -75.18 13.95 -2.36
N ASP A 99 -75.04 12.90 -1.53
CA ASP A 99 -76.07 11.87 -1.34
C ASP A 99 -77.42 12.47 -0.87
N MET A 100 -77.39 13.50 -0.02
CA MET A 100 -78.59 14.21 0.43
C MET A 100 -79.20 15.09 -0.68
N GLU A 101 -78.39 15.80 -1.46
CA GLU A 101 -78.86 16.60 -2.61
C GLU A 101 -79.52 15.68 -3.66
N ILE A 102 -78.93 14.52 -3.97
CA ILE A 102 -79.53 13.49 -4.84
C ILE A 102 -80.84 12.95 -4.25
N SER A 103 -80.88 12.67 -2.95
CA SER A 103 -82.08 12.19 -2.26
C SER A 103 -83.23 13.20 -2.28
N LEU A 104 -82.91 14.50 -2.16
CA LEU A 104 -83.89 15.60 -2.24
C LEU A 104 -84.51 15.69 -3.64
N VAL A 105 -83.70 15.61 -4.70
CA VAL A 105 -84.20 15.64 -6.08
C VAL A 105 -85.09 14.42 -6.38
N LYS A 106 -84.65 13.21 -6.00
CA LYS A 106 -85.45 11.98 -6.15
C LYS A 106 -86.80 12.06 -5.43
N ASN A 107 -86.83 12.59 -4.21
CA ASN A 107 -88.07 12.77 -3.45
C ASN A 107 -89.00 13.82 -4.10
N ALA A 108 -88.45 14.92 -4.61
CA ALA A 108 -89.22 15.97 -5.30
C ALA A 108 -89.82 15.52 -6.64
N GLN A 109 -89.14 14.60 -7.34
CA GLN A 109 -89.59 14.04 -8.63
C GLN A 109 -90.52 12.81 -8.48
N ALA A 110 -90.76 12.32 -7.27
CA ALA A 110 -91.53 11.10 -7.05
C ALA A 110 -93.00 11.23 -7.53
N PRO A 111 -93.50 10.31 -8.37
CA PRO A 111 -94.84 10.44 -8.96
C PRO A 111 -95.97 10.20 -7.94
N ARG A 112 -96.81 11.22 -7.74
CA ARG A 112 -97.94 11.20 -6.77
C ARG A 112 -98.93 10.04 -6.93
N HIS A 113 -99.01 9.41 -8.09
CA HIS A 113 -99.91 8.29 -8.36
C HIS A 113 -99.36 6.92 -7.93
N LYS A 114 -98.12 6.86 -7.41
CA LYS A 114 -97.46 5.64 -6.93
C LYS A 114 -97.00 5.80 -5.47
N PRO A 115 -97.85 5.49 -4.48
CA PRO A 115 -97.55 5.76 -3.07
C PRO A 115 -96.29 5.04 -2.55
N HIS A 116 -96.03 3.81 -3.01
CA HIS A 116 -94.84 3.05 -2.62
C HIS A 116 -93.51 3.73 -3.02
N GLU A 117 -93.42 4.26 -4.25
CA GLU A 117 -92.20 4.97 -4.72
C GLU A 117 -91.99 6.29 -3.95
N VAL A 118 -93.08 6.96 -3.54
CA VAL A 118 -93.03 8.16 -2.70
C VAL A 118 -92.56 7.84 -1.27
N GLU A 119 -93.06 6.74 -0.69
CA GLU A 119 -92.68 6.30 0.66
C GLU A 119 -91.21 5.86 0.71
N GLU A 120 -90.73 5.09 -0.28
CA GLU A 120 -89.33 4.71 -0.43
C GLU A 120 -88.41 5.94 -0.53
N ALA A 121 -88.70 6.87 -1.46
CA ALA A 121 -87.90 8.08 -1.63
C ALA A 121 -87.91 8.97 -0.37
N THR A 122 -89.00 8.98 0.40
CA THR A 122 -89.12 9.71 1.67
C THR A 122 -88.32 9.02 2.79
N GLY A 123 -88.30 7.69 2.80
CA GLY A 123 -87.45 6.88 3.68
C GLY A 123 -85.96 7.13 3.45
N THR A 124 -85.51 7.04 2.19
CA THR A 124 -84.12 7.33 1.80
C THR A 124 -83.70 8.74 2.20
N LEU A 125 -84.53 9.75 1.88
CA LEU A 125 -84.27 11.15 2.27
C LEU A 125 -84.20 11.34 3.79
N THR A 126 -85.02 10.62 4.56
CA THR A 126 -84.99 10.70 6.03
C THR A 126 -83.71 10.12 6.60
N ILE A 127 -83.18 9.04 6.01
CA ILE A 127 -81.91 8.43 6.41
C ILE A 127 -80.74 9.34 6.05
N THR A 128 -80.62 9.79 4.78
CA THR A 128 -79.51 10.64 4.34
C THR A 128 -79.49 11.98 5.08
N ARG A 129 -80.66 12.58 5.36
CA ARG A 129 -80.78 13.78 6.19
C ARG A 129 -80.31 13.58 7.65
N LYS A 130 -80.52 12.40 8.24
CA LYS A 130 -79.97 12.06 9.57
C LYS A 130 -78.44 11.95 9.51
N CYS A 131 -77.91 11.19 8.54
CA CYS A 131 -76.47 11.04 8.35
C CYS A 131 -75.77 12.39 8.11
N PHE A 132 -76.35 13.26 7.28
CA PHE A 132 -75.85 14.62 7.02
C PHE A 132 -75.75 15.44 8.32
N ARG A 133 -76.78 15.42 9.17
CA ARG A 133 -76.77 16.16 10.44
C ARG A 133 -75.68 15.67 11.40
N HIS A 134 -75.45 14.35 11.49
CA HIS A 134 -74.38 13.81 12.32
C HIS A 134 -72.99 14.20 11.80
N LEU A 135 -72.72 13.96 10.50
CA LEU A 135 -71.42 14.29 9.91
C LEU A 135 -71.14 15.80 9.84
N ALA A 136 -72.18 16.64 9.74
CA ALA A 136 -72.02 18.09 9.85
C ALA A 136 -71.50 18.51 11.24
N LEU A 137 -72.02 17.90 12.32
CA LEU A 137 -71.54 18.13 13.67
C LEU A 137 -70.11 17.62 13.87
N ASP A 138 -69.80 16.43 13.37
CA ASP A 138 -68.43 15.88 13.42
C ASP A 138 -67.43 16.75 12.64
N TYR A 139 -67.82 17.25 11.47
CA TYR A 139 -66.99 18.15 10.67
C TYR A 139 -66.73 19.48 11.38
N VAL A 140 -67.76 20.12 11.95
CA VAL A 140 -67.62 21.34 12.76
C VAL A 140 -66.74 21.10 14.00
N LEU A 141 -66.89 19.94 14.67
CA LEU A 141 -66.03 19.54 15.77
C LEU A 141 -64.56 19.41 15.34
N GLN A 142 -64.28 18.72 14.22
CA GLN A 142 -62.90 18.60 13.72
C GLN A 142 -62.31 19.95 13.31
N ILE A 143 -63.09 20.88 12.74
CA ILE A 143 -62.64 22.26 12.45
C ILE A 143 -62.19 22.94 13.75
N ASN A 144 -63.02 22.92 14.79
CA ASN A 144 -62.73 23.59 16.05
C ASN A 144 -61.52 22.98 16.77
N VAL A 145 -61.41 21.65 16.80
CA VAL A 145 -60.24 20.96 17.38
C VAL A 145 -58.96 21.29 16.60
N LEU A 146 -59.00 21.28 15.26
CA LEU A 146 -57.84 21.60 14.43
C LEU A 146 -57.39 23.06 14.60
N GLN A 147 -58.34 24.01 14.69
CA GLN A 147 -58.02 25.43 14.94
C GLN A 147 -57.43 25.67 16.33
N ALA A 148 -57.92 24.97 17.35
CA ALA A 148 -57.36 25.02 18.70
C ALA A 148 -55.92 24.46 18.74
N LYS A 149 -55.71 23.25 18.18
CA LYS A 149 -54.38 22.61 18.13
C LYS A 149 -53.35 23.39 17.32
N LYS A 150 -53.72 23.86 16.11
CA LYS A 150 -52.82 24.54 15.18
C LYS A 150 -51.99 25.65 15.83
N LYS A 151 -52.56 26.41 16.76
CA LYS A 151 -51.87 27.53 17.40
C LYS A 151 -50.74 27.04 18.32
N PHE A 152 -51.03 26.15 19.26
CA PHE A 152 -50.03 25.76 20.26
C PHE A 152 -48.97 24.82 19.68
N GLU A 153 -49.33 23.89 18.79
CA GLU A 153 -48.37 22.95 18.16
C GLU A 153 -47.28 23.69 17.36
N ILE A 154 -47.64 24.78 16.67
CA ILE A 154 -46.68 25.59 15.92
C ILE A 154 -45.79 26.42 16.86
N LEU A 155 -46.38 27.00 17.91
CA LEU A 155 -45.64 27.82 18.88
C LEU A 155 -44.68 26.98 19.73
N ASP A 156 -45.10 25.81 20.19
CA ASP A 156 -44.29 24.88 20.98
C ASP A 156 -43.06 24.37 20.21
N ALA A 157 -43.26 23.96 18.95
CA ALA A 157 -42.18 23.51 18.08
C ALA A 157 -41.13 24.61 17.81
N MET A 158 -41.58 25.85 17.59
CA MET A 158 -40.69 27.00 17.37
C MET A 158 -40.00 27.45 18.66
N LEU A 159 -40.71 27.51 19.79
CA LEU A 159 -40.15 27.86 21.09
C LEU A 159 -39.08 26.84 21.53
N SER A 160 -39.37 25.55 21.38
CA SER A 160 -38.43 24.45 21.64
C SER A 160 -37.17 24.52 20.77
N PHE A 161 -37.28 24.95 19.51
CA PHE A 161 -36.13 25.17 18.64
C PHE A 161 -35.32 26.42 19.04
N MET A 162 -35.98 27.52 19.40
CA MET A 162 -35.31 28.74 19.87
C MET A 162 -34.56 28.51 21.19
N HIS A 163 -35.11 27.72 22.11
CA HIS A 163 -34.37 27.30 23.32
C HIS A 163 -33.15 26.43 22.99
N ALA A 164 -33.25 25.53 22.00
CA ALA A 164 -32.10 24.74 21.57
C ALA A 164 -30.96 25.62 21.01
N GLN A 165 -31.31 26.62 20.19
CA GLN A 165 -30.36 27.62 19.68
C GLN A 165 -29.71 28.42 20.82
N TYR A 166 -30.51 28.91 21.77
CA TYR A 166 -30.00 29.63 22.94
C TYR A 166 -28.98 28.81 23.74
N THR A 167 -29.31 27.56 24.07
CA THR A 167 -28.42 26.66 24.81
C THR A 167 -27.12 26.39 24.03
N PHE A 168 -27.22 26.16 22.71
CA PHE A 168 -26.06 25.96 21.84
C PHE A 168 -25.09 27.16 21.89
N PHE A 169 -25.58 28.38 21.69
CA PHE A 169 -24.73 29.58 21.75
C PHE A 169 -24.16 29.84 23.15
N GLN A 170 -24.94 29.58 24.21
CA GLN A 170 -24.47 29.73 25.59
C GLN A 170 -23.33 28.75 25.93
N GLN A 171 -23.47 27.48 25.53
CA GLN A 171 -22.45 26.45 25.73
C GLN A 171 -21.19 26.74 24.92
N GLY A 172 -21.34 27.09 23.64
CA GLY A 172 -20.22 27.46 22.78
C GLY A 172 -19.47 28.71 23.27
N TYR A 173 -20.18 29.72 23.79
CA TYR A 173 -19.55 30.89 24.40
C TYR A 173 -18.76 30.55 25.67
N SER A 174 -19.31 29.73 26.58
CA SER A 174 -18.58 29.33 27.81
C SER A 174 -17.26 28.65 27.48
N LEU A 175 -17.30 27.67 26.58
CA LEU A 175 -16.12 26.91 26.15
C LEU A 175 -15.03 27.81 25.55
N LEU A 176 -15.40 28.73 24.65
CA LEU A 176 -14.45 29.66 24.04
C LEU A 176 -13.92 30.71 25.03
N HIS A 177 -14.74 31.11 26.01
CA HIS A 177 -14.33 32.03 27.07
C HIS A 177 -13.35 31.39 28.05
N GLU A 178 -13.52 30.10 28.36
CA GLU A 178 -12.57 29.31 29.16
C GLU A 178 -11.23 29.09 28.42
N LEU A 179 -11.25 29.06 27.08
CA LEU A 179 -10.06 28.90 26.22
C LEU A 179 -9.29 30.21 25.96
N ASP A 180 -9.93 31.37 26.06
CA ASP A 180 -9.34 32.69 25.77
C ASP A 180 -8.02 33.01 26.52
N PRO A 181 -7.87 32.73 27.83
CA PRO A 181 -6.61 32.94 28.54
C PRO A 181 -5.46 32.08 27.97
N TYR A 182 -5.77 30.86 27.51
CA TYR A 182 -4.78 29.97 26.91
C TYR A 182 -4.35 30.47 25.52
N MET A 183 -5.29 30.91 24.69
CA MET A 183 -4.97 31.50 23.37
C MET A 183 -4.10 32.74 23.49
N LYS A 184 -4.34 33.60 24.49
CA LYS A 184 -3.50 34.78 24.77
C LYS A 184 -2.09 34.41 25.22
N LYS A 185 -1.94 33.40 26.08
CA LYS A 185 -0.63 32.87 26.47
C LYS A 185 0.14 32.33 25.26
N LEU A 186 -0.51 31.48 24.45
CA LEU A 186 0.09 30.90 23.26
C LEU A 186 0.52 31.96 22.24
N ALA A 187 -0.26 33.03 22.06
CA ALA A 187 0.12 34.15 21.19
C ALA A 187 1.42 34.82 21.65
N THR A 188 1.57 35.11 22.96
CA THR A 188 2.82 35.69 23.49
C THR A 188 4.02 34.74 23.40
N GLU A 189 3.79 33.43 23.49
CA GLU A 189 4.84 32.42 23.32
C GLU A 189 5.26 32.31 21.84
N LEU A 190 4.32 32.41 20.90
CA LEU A 190 4.58 32.43 19.47
C LEU A 190 5.39 33.67 19.04
N ASP A 191 5.05 34.86 19.56
CA ASP A 191 5.80 36.09 19.29
C ASP A 191 7.27 35.95 19.73
N GLN A 192 7.52 35.32 20.88
CA GLN A 192 8.88 35.05 21.36
C GLN A 192 9.63 34.07 20.44
N LEU A 193 8.99 32.97 20.02
CA LEU A 193 9.59 31.99 19.10
C LEU A 193 9.98 32.61 17.75
N VAL A 194 9.19 33.56 17.25
CA VAL A 194 9.51 34.31 16.01
C VAL A 194 10.76 35.17 16.19
N ILE A 195 10.92 35.81 17.35
CA ILE A 195 12.13 36.59 17.68
C ILE A 195 13.36 35.66 17.78
N ASP A 196 13.24 34.56 18.53
CA ASP A 196 14.34 33.63 18.76
C ASP A 196 14.80 32.98 17.44
N SER A 197 13.87 32.58 16.58
CA SER A 197 14.16 32.05 15.23
C SER A 197 14.86 33.07 14.34
N ALA A 198 14.49 34.35 14.41
CA ALA A 198 15.16 35.42 13.66
C ALA A 198 16.60 35.68 14.15
N VAL A 199 16.86 35.52 15.46
CA VAL A 199 18.20 35.60 16.04
C VAL A 199 19.05 34.41 15.61
N GLU A 200 18.54 33.17 15.75
CA GLU A 200 19.25 31.95 15.35
C GLU A 200 19.59 31.97 13.85
N LYS A 201 18.64 32.38 12.99
CA LYS A 201 18.88 32.54 11.56
C LYS A 201 20.05 33.49 11.28
N ARG A 202 20.08 34.66 11.92
CA ARG A 202 21.16 35.65 11.75
C ARG A 202 22.52 35.09 12.19
N GLU A 203 22.56 34.35 13.29
CA GLU A 203 23.79 33.67 13.72
C GLU A 203 24.26 32.61 12.72
N MET A 204 23.34 31.82 12.18
CA MET A 204 23.65 30.78 11.20
C MET A 204 24.12 31.36 9.87
N GLU A 205 23.52 32.48 9.41
CA GLU A 205 24.00 33.24 8.25
C GLU A 205 25.43 33.79 8.48
N HIS A 206 25.72 34.30 9.68
CA HIS A 206 27.07 34.77 10.02
C HIS A 206 28.10 33.62 10.05
N LYS A 207 27.75 32.48 10.68
CA LYS A 207 28.58 31.26 10.71
C LYS A 207 28.85 30.76 9.27
N HIS A 208 27.84 30.75 8.41
CA HIS A 208 27.96 30.37 7.00
C HIS A 208 28.92 31.30 6.23
N ALA A 209 28.79 32.62 6.39
CA ALA A 209 29.68 33.59 5.75
C ALA A 209 31.16 33.42 6.18
N LEU A 210 31.41 33.17 7.46
CA LEU A 210 32.77 32.91 7.98
C LEU A 210 33.39 31.63 7.39
N ILE A 211 32.61 30.55 7.28
CA ILE A 211 33.07 29.29 6.66
C ILE A 211 33.38 29.53 5.18
N GLN A 212 32.51 30.22 4.44
CA GLN A 212 32.70 30.53 3.04
C GLN A 212 33.98 31.35 2.80
N GLN A 213 34.25 32.38 3.61
CA GLN A 213 35.49 33.15 3.56
C GLN A 213 36.72 32.27 3.80
N ARG A 214 36.67 31.37 4.79
CA ARG A 214 37.80 30.48 5.13
C ARG A 214 38.08 29.45 4.04
N VAL A 215 37.06 28.88 3.42
CA VAL A 215 37.20 27.92 2.31
C VAL A 215 37.73 28.60 1.05
N ILE A 216 37.25 29.80 0.71
CA ILE A 216 37.75 30.59 -0.43
C ILE A 216 39.21 31.01 -0.21
N SER A 217 39.58 31.42 1.02
CA SER A 217 40.97 31.73 1.37
C SER A 217 41.89 30.51 1.20
N PHE A 218 41.40 29.30 1.51
CA PHE A 218 42.16 28.06 1.30
C PHE A 218 42.42 27.77 -0.18
N HIS A 219 41.40 27.93 -1.04
CA HIS A 219 41.55 27.80 -2.50
C HIS A 219 42.46 28.86 -3.14
N LEU A 220 42.54 30.07 -2.56
CA LEU A 220 43.50 31.10 -3.00
C LEU A 220 44.93 30.84 -2.51
N GLN A 221 45.11 30.06 -1.44
CA GLN A 221 46.43 29.66 -0.93
C GLN A 221 47.00 28.39 -1.57
N ASP A 222 46.24 27.62 -2.36
CA ASP A 222 46.73 26.41 -3.07
C ASP A 222 47.82 26.70 -4.13
N PHE A 223 48.16 27.97 -4.40
CA PHE A 223 49.34 28.37 -5.19
C PHE A 223 50.59 28.73 -4.34
N SER A 224 50.49 28.66 -3.01
CA SER A 224 51.61 28.85 -2.09
C SER A 224 51.89 27.57 -1.33
N TYR A 225 53.13 27.08 -1.40
CA TYR A 225 53.63 25.99 -0.57
C TYR A 225 53.44 26.31 0.92
N ASP A 226 52.47 25.66 1.60
CA ASP A 226 52.40 25.65 3.06
C ASP A 226 51.97 24.29 3.62
N ASP A 227 52.62 23.89 4.71
CA ASP A 227 52.71 22.51 5.21
C ASP A 227 51.57 22.16 6.17
N SER A 228 50.33 22.35 5.70
CA SER A 228 49.16 21.80 6.40
C SER A 228 49.20 20.27 6.32
N LYS A 229 49.78 19.62 7.33
CA LYS A 229 49.78 18.17 7.50
C LYS A 229 48.35 17.64 7.44
N VAL A 230 48.15 16.56 6.69
CA VAL A 230 46.91 15.78 6.82
C VAL A 230 47.04 15.00 8.12
N GLU A 231 46.51 15.55 9.21
CA GLU A 231 46.63 14.98 10.54
C GLU A 231 45.84 13.67 10.64
N PHE A 232 46.56 12.55 10.58
CA PHE A 232 46.09 11.27 11.11
C PHE A 232 46.54 11.17 12.58
N ASN A 233 45.63 10.81 13.48
CA ASN A 233 45.94 10.71 14.91
C ASN A 233 45.71 9.27 15.38
N VAL A 234 46.80 8.55 15.62
CA VAL A 234 46.76 7.14 16.07
C VAL A 234 46.16 7.00 17.48
N ASP A 235 46.25 8.06 18.28
CA ASP A 235 45.77 8.13 19.67
C ASP A 235 44.47 8.96 19.78
N ALA A 236 43.68 9.06 18.71
CA ALA A 236 42.43 9.81 18.70
C ALA A 236 41.42 9.24 19.71
N PRO A 237 40.77 10.08 20.56
CA PRO A 237 39.90 9.61 21.64
C PRO A 237 38.58 8.94 21.18
N ASN A 238 38.30 8.97 19.88
CA ASN A 238 37.19 8.27 19.23
C ASN A 238 37.60 6.91 18.61
N GLY A 239 38.87 6.52 18.70
CA GLY A 239 39.42 5.31 18.08
C GLY A 239 39.54 5.35 16.55
N VAL A 240 39.33 6.51 15.92
CA VAL A 240 39.38 6.70 14.46
C VAL A 240 40.70 7.33 14.05
N VAL A 241 41.58 6.56 13.42
CA VAL A 241 42.95 7.01 13.06
C VAL A 241 42.93 7.93 11.84
N MET A 242 42.10 7.62 10.85
CA MET A 242 41.92 8.39 9.63
C MET A 242 40.58 8.03 8.98
N GLU A 243 39.92 9.00 8.35
CA GLU A 243 38.74 8.76 7.51
C GLU A 243 38.71 9.66 6.26
N GLY A 244 37.95 9.26 5.25
CA GLY A 244 37.81 10.00 4.00
C GLY A 244 37.42 9.13 2.80
N TYR A 245 37.24 9.76 1.64
CA TYR A 245 36.92 9.03 0.41
C TYR A 245 38.16 8.37 -0.23
N LEU A 246 38.01 7.11 -0.64
CA LEU A 246 38.92 6.40 -1.52
C LEU A 246 38.14 5.64 -2.60
N PHE A 247 38.77 5.37 -3.73
CA PHE A 247 38.26 4.41 -4.70
C PHE A 247 38.82 3.02 -4.40
N LYS A 248 37.95 2.00 -4.38
CA LYS A 248 38.30 0.59 -4.20
C LYS A 248 38.16 -0.17 -5.51
N ARG A 249 39.15 -0.98 -5.89
CA ARG A 249 39.01 -1.96 -6.98
C ARG A 249 38.22 -3.18 -6.48
N ALA A 250 37.19 -3.58 -7.23
CA ALA A 250 36.45 -4.80 -6.98
C ALA A 250 37.33 -6.04 -7.26
N SER A 251 37.11 -7.11 -6.50
CA SER A 251 37.80 -8.40 -6.64
C SER A 251 37.13 -9.32 -7.67
N ASN A 252 36.10 -8.84 -8.39
CA ASN A 252 35.43 -9.58 -9.45
C ASN A 252 36.26 -9.55 -10.76
N ALA A 253 35.91 -10.42 -11.71
CA ALA A 253 36.61 -10.51 -13.00
C ALA A 253 36.68 -9.17 -13.76
N PHE A 254 35.66 -8.32 -13.59
CA PHE A 254 35.54 -7.00 -14.23
C PHE A 254 36.34 -5.87 -13.55
N LYS A 255 36.97 -6.11 -12.38
CA LYS A 255 37.92 -5.19 -11.70
C LYS A 255 37.45 -3.72 -11.59
N THR A 256 36.14 -3.48 -11.38
CA THR A 256 35.56 -2.12 -11.39
C THR A 256 35.99 -1.27 -10.20
N TRP A 257 36.07 0.05 -10.36
CA TRP A 257 36.52 0.97 -9.31
C TRP A 257 35.35 1.76 -8.69
N ASN A 258 35.28 1.77 -7.37
CA ASN A 258 34.12 2.25 -6.61
C ASN A 258 34.54 3.25 -5.52
N ARG A 259 34.07 4.51 -5.58
CA ARG A 259 34.29 5.51 -4.51
C ARG A 259 33.47 5.15 -3.27
N ARG A 260 34.10 5.09 -2.11
CA ARG A 260 33.47 4.78 -0.81
C ARG A 260 34.11 5.63 0.29
N TRP A 261 33.41 5.87 1.39
CA TRP A 261 33.99 6.49 2.58
C TRP A 261 34.68 5.41 3.41
N PHE A 262 35.99 5.52 3.55
CA PHE A 262 36.83 4.64 4.34
C PHE A 262 37.10 5.23 5.71
N SER A 263 37.30 4.35 6.69
CA SER A 263 37.74 4.72 8.02
C SER A 263 38.66 3.63 8.57
N ILE A 264 39.69 4.03 9.32
CA ILE A 264 40.55 3.12 10.07
C ILE A 264 40.17 3.23 11.54
N GLN A 265 39.59 2.17 12.09
CA GLN A 265 39.06 2.13 13.45
C GLN A 265 39.45 0.83 14.12
N ASN A 266 39.92 0.88 15.38
CA ASN A 266 40.24 -0.31 16.19
C ASN A 266 41.13 -1.36 15.47
N SER A 267 42.16 -0.91 14.76
CA SER A 267 43.06 -1.77 13.94
C SER A 267 42.36 -2.55 12.80
N GLN A 268 41.18 -2.09 12.37
CA GLN A 268 40.44 -2.58 11.20
C GLN A 268 40.36 -1.51 10.10
N LEU A 269 40.28 -1.95 8.85
CA LEU A 269 39.98 -1.08 7.70
C LEU A 269 38.54 -1.33 7.26
N VAL A 270 37.69 -0.31 7.38
CA VAL A 270 36.25 -0.39 7.09
C VAL A 270 35.82 0.63 6.04
N TYR A 271 34.69 0.39 5.37
CA TYR A 271 34.04 1.40 4.52
C TYR A 271 32.52 1.40 4.63
N GLN A 272 31.91 2.54 4.32
CA GLN A 272 30.46 2.73 4.15
C GLN A 272 30.14 3.18 2.71
N LYS A 273 28.94 2.87 2.19
CA LYS A 273 28.52 3.29 0.83
C LYS A 273 27.76 4.61 0.88
N LYS A 274 26.71 4.69 1.71
CA LYS A 274 25.96 5.90 2.06
C LYS A 274 26.25 6.25 3.54
N LEU A 275 25.97 7.50 3.93
CA LEU A 275 26.13 7.96 5.32
C LEU A 275 25.16 7.17 6.23
N LYS A 276 25.66 6.59 7.33
CA LYS A 276 24.95 5.68 8.25
C LYS A 276 24.69 4.24 7.75
N ASP A 277 25.33 3.80 6.67
CA ASP A 277 25.37 2.37 6.33
C ASP A 277 26.16 1.57 7.37
N VAL A 278 25.88 0.26 7.46
CA VAL A 278 26.71 -0.67 8.26
C VAL A 278 28.13 -0.71 7.70
N LEU A 279 29.11 -0.47 8.57
CA LEU A 279 30.54 -0.49 8.24
C LEU A 279 30.93 -1.87 7.69
N THR A 280 31.32 -1.91 6.42
CA THR A 280 31.79 -3.14 5.77
C THR A 280 33.28 -3.29 6.01
N VAL A 281 33.65 -4.32 6.78
CA VAL A 281 35.05 -4.64 7.08
C VAL A 281 35.76 -5.14 5.81
N VAL A 282 36.82 -4.44 5.41
CA VAL A 282 37.72 -4.85 4.32
C VAL A 282 38.81 -5.76 4.83
N VAL A 283 39.36 -5.38 5.99
CA VAL A 283 40.43 -6.07 6.70
C VAL A 283 40.04 -6.15 8.17
N GLU A 284 39.88 -7.38 8.66
CA GLU A 284 39.44 -7.69 10.03
C GLU A 284 40.55 -7.48 11.07
N ASP A 285 41.81 -7.63 10.67
CA ASP A 285 42.98 -7.34 11.50
C ASP A 285 44.13 -6.80 10.63
N LEU A 286 44.53 -5.55 10.86
CA LEU A 286 45.64 -4.93 10.17
C LEU A 286 47.01 -5.51 10.59
N ARG A 287 47.15 -6.20 11.74
CA ARG A 287 48.45 -6.76 12.20
C ARG A 287 49.15 -7.58 11.12
N LEU A 288 48.40 -8.44 10.43
CA LEU A 288 48.95 -9.37 9.44
C LEU A 288 49.03 -8.78 8.03
N CYS A 289 48.83 -7.47 7.88
CA CYS A 289 48.77 -6.80 6.60
C CYS A 289 50.06 -6.07 6.24
N THR A 290 50.31 -5.97 4.93
CA THR A 290 51.35 -5.07 4.37
C THR A 290 50.70 -4.10 3.40
N VAL A 291 51.10 -2.84 3.43
CA VAL A 291 50.67 -1.83 2.46
C VAL A 291 51.80 -1.49 1.51
N LYS A 292 51.51 -1.52 0.20
CA LYS A 292 52.48 -1.30 -0.87
C LYS A 292 52.00 -0.20 -1.82
N PRO A 293 52.86 0.73 -2.24
CA PRO A 293 52.57 1.60 -3.38
C PRO A 293 52.49 0.76 -4.66
N CYS A 294 51.60 1.11 -5.60
CA CYS A 294 51.48 0.44 -6.88
C CYS A 294 51.77 1.42 -8.02
N GLU A 295 52.92 1.28 -8.67
CA GLU A 295 53.34 2.15 -9.78
C GLU A 295 53.00 1.53 -11.16
N ASP A 296 52.99 0.20 -11.26
CA ASP A 296 52.76 -0.56 -12.52
C ASP A 296 51.28 -0.69 -12.93
N ILE A 297 50.42 0.26 -12.57
CA ILE A 297 48.97 0.20 -12.80
C ILE A 297 48.49 1.47 -13.51
N GLU A 298 47.59 1.33 -14.49
CA GLU A 298 47.08 2.40 -15.36
C GLU A 298 46.49 3.63 -14.64
N ARG A 299 46.23 3.55 -13.34
CA ARG A 299 45.63 4.64 -12.55
C ARG A 299 46.64 5.24 -11.58
N ARG A 300 46.74 6.57 -11.61
CA ARG A 300 47.56 7.35 -10.67
C ARG A 300 47.04 7.21 -9.23
N PHE A 301 47.97 7.32 -8.30
CA PHE A 301 47.75 7.36 -6.85
C PHE A 301 47.19 6.07 -6.22
N CYS A 302 47.47 4.92 -6.83
CA CYS A 302 47.09 3.60 -6.31
C CYS A 302 48.04 3.08 -5.22
N PHE A 303 47.46 2.29 -4.31
CA PHE A 303 48.17 1.51 -3.31
C PHE A 303 47.37 0.25 -2.98
N GLU A 304 48.04 -0.78 -2.48
CA GLU A 304 47.44 -2.08 -2.18
C GLU A 304 47.70 -2.47 -0.73
N VAL A 305 46.63 -2.87 -0.03
CA VAL A 305 46.68 -3.43 1.32
C VAL A 305 46.49 -4.94 1.18
N VAL A 306 47.56 -5.68 1.42
CA VAL A 306 47.64 -7.14 1.26
C VAL A 306 47.53 -7.79 2.65
N SER A 307 46.47 -8.57 2.89
CA SER A 307 46.34 -9.48 4.03
C SER A 307 46.60 -10.93 3.61
N PRO A 308 46.73 -11.89 4.56
CA PRO A 308 46.97 -13.30 4.23
C PRO A 308 45.82 -13.95 3.44
N THR A 309 44.61 -13.39 3.50
CA THR A 309 43.40 -13.96 2.88
C THR A 309 42.80 -13.10 1.77
N LYS A 310 43.11 -11.80 1.73
CA LYS A 310 42.52 -10.83 0.80
C LYS A 310 43.55 -9.78 0.42
N SER A 311 43.66 -9.45 -0.87
CA SER A 311 44.31 -8.22 -1.31
C SER A 311 43.26 -7.18 -1.68
N CYS A 312 43.40 -5.96 -1.15
CA CYS A 312 42.52 -4.83 -1.44
C CYS A 312 43.29 -3.68 -2.08
N MET A 313 42.91 -3.33 -3.30
CA MET A 313 43.53 -2.23 -4.03
C MET A 313 42.70 -0.96 -3.93
N LEU A 314 43.36 0.13 -3.56
CA LEU A 314 42.79 1.44 -3.24
C LEU A 314 43.46 2.53 -4.08
N GLN A 315 42.76 3.66 -4.24
CA GLN A 315 43.23 4.83 -4.96
C GLN A 315 42.77 6.09 -4.22
N ALA A 316 43.71 7.01 -3.97
CA ALA A 316 43.45 8.32 -3.37
C ALA A 316 43.29 9.41 -4.45
N ASP A 317 42.70 10.55 -4.07
CA ASP A 317 42.46 11.67 -4.99
C ASP A 317 43.74 12.48 -5.30
N SER A 318 44.78 12.40 -4.47
CA SER A 318 46.07 13.10 -4.67
C SER A 318 47.26 12.32 -4.11
N GLU A 319 48.48 12.68 -4.53
CA GLU A 319 49.72 12.09 -4.02
C GLU A 319 49.91 12.34 -2.51
N LYS A 320 49.58 13.54 -2.03
CA LYS A 320 49.62 13.89 -0.59
C LYS A 320 48.67 13.01 0.22
N LEU A 321 47.44 12.80 -0.29
CA LEU A 321 46.48 11.89 0.35
C LEU A 321 46.93 10.44 0.28
N ARG A 322 47.51 9.99 -0.84
CA ARG A 322 48.05 8.63 -0.97
C ARG A 322 49.13 8.36 0.08
N GLN A 323 50.07 9.28 0.24
CA GLN A 323 51.13 9.16 1.25
C GLN A 323 50.55 9.15 2.67
N ALA A 324 49.61 10.05 2.97
CA ALA A 324 48.92 10.09 4.28
C ALA A 324 48.17 8.78 4.58
N TRP A 325 47.41 8.24 3.62
CA TRP A 325 46.69 6.97 3.78
C TRP A 325 47.65 5.78 3.95
N ILE A 326 48.76 5.72 3.21
CA ILE A 326 49.78 4.68 3.39
C ILE A 326 50.42 4.79 4.79
N GLN A 327 50.79 6.01 5.22
CA GLN A 327 51.39 6.25 6.53
C GLN A 327 50.42 5.91 7.67
N ALA A 328 49.14 6.30 7.58
CA ALA A 328 48.12 5.97 8.55
C ALA A 328 47.93 4.45 8.66
N VAL A 329 47.83 3.73 7.53
CA VAL A 329 47.76 2.26 7.53
C VAL A 329 49.02 1.64 8.14
N GLN A 330 50.23 2.10 7.79
CA GLN A 330 51.49 1.63 8.39
C GLN A 330 51.55 1.87 9.90
N ALA A 331 51.09 3.04 10.36
CA ALA A 331 51.05 3.40 11.77
C ALA A 331 50.04 2.53 12.55
N SER A 332 48.87 2.25 11.98
CA SER A 332 47.89 1.31 12.55
C SER A 332 48.41 -0.12 12.61
N ILE A 333 49.09 -0.61 11.56
CA ILE A 333 49.78 -1.92 11.58
C ILE A 333 50.81 -1.96 12.72
N ALA A 334 51.67 -0.94 12.84
CA ALA A 334 52.69 -0.84 13.87
C ALA A 334 52.12 -0.67 15.30
N SER A 335 50.94 -0.04 15.45
CA SER A 335 50.23 0.01 16.74
C SER A 335 49.69 -1.36 17.12
N ALA A 336 49.00 -2.03 16.19
CA ALA A 336 48.42 -3.34 16.43
C ALA A 336 49.47 -4.45 16.71
N TYR A 337 50.71 -4.28 16.22
CA TYR A 337 51.85 -5.14 16.60
C TYR A 337 52.40 -4.89 18.01
N ARG A 338 52.24 -3.69 18.57
CA ARG A 338 52.66 -3.36 19.95
C ARG A 338 51.67 -3.92 20.99
N GLU A 339 50.44 -4.20 20.59
CA GLU A 339 49.46 -4.98 21.33
C GLU A 339 49.77 -6.49 21.27
N SER A 340 50.69 -6.96 22.11
CA SER A 340 51.02 -8.38 22.30
C SER A 340 49.90 -9.13 23.08
N PRO A 341 49.73 -10.47 22.95
CA PRO A 341 48.44 -11.14 23.22
C PRO A 341 48.13 -11.48 24.69
N ASP A 342 48.78 -10.84 25.67
CA ASP A 342 48.62 -11.15 27.11
C ASP A 342 47.43 -10.44 27.79
N SER A 343 46.59 -9.71 27.04
CA SER A 343 45.35 -9.10 27.58
C SER A 343 44.12 -10.03 27.52
N TYR A 344 44.33 -11.35 27.43
CA TYR A 344 43.26 -12.34 27.51
C TYR A 344 43.06 -12.81 28.96
N TYR A 345 42.58 -11.93 29.86
CA TYR A 345 41.61 -12.23 30.93
C TYR A 345 41.27 -10.99 31.80
N ILE A 346 39.98 -10.64 31.86
CA ILE A 346 39.27 -9.86 32.91
C ILE A 346 39.54 -8.34 33.02
N GLU A 347 38.70 -7.55 32.34
CA GLU A 347 37.71 -6.56 32.86
C GLU A 347 36.88 -6.11 31.63
N ARG A 348 35.54 -6.17 31.49
CA ARG A 348 34.41 -5.82 32.38
C ARG A 348 34.68 -4.49 33.09
N LEU A 349 34.17 -3.33 32.66
CA LEU A 349 32.92 -2.98 31.94
C LEU A 349 33.21 -1.84 30.92
N ASP A 350 32.38 -1.53 29.91
CA ASP A 350 30.92 -1.46 29.97
C ASP A 350 30.16 -1.76 28.65
N ARG A 351 28.83 -1.92 28.82
CA ARG A 351 27.83 -2.32 27.81
C ARG A 351 27.73 -1.31 26.64
N THR A 352 27.42 -1.72 25.41
CA THR A 352 26.08 -2.23 25.05
C THR A 352 26.03 -2.94 23.69
N ALA A 353 26.29 -4.26 23.64
CA ALA A 353 25.73 -5.15 22.60
C ALA A 353 25.95 -6.64 22.94
N SER A 354 24.90 -7.34 23.40
CA SER A 354 24.73 -8.80 23.20
C SER A 354 23.32 -9.25 23.61
N PRO A 355 22.67 -10.17 22.87
CA PRO A 355 21.34 -10.69 23.20
C PRO A 355 21.40 -12.07 23.87
N SER A 356 20.55 -12.31 24.88
CA SER A 356 20.03 -13.66 25.19
C SER A 356 18.86 -13.62 26.19
N THR A 357 17.80 -14.34 25.82
CA THR A 357 16.77 -15.06 26.63
C THR A 357 17.08 -15.27 28.13
N SER A 358 16.14 -15.29 29.09
CA SER A 358 14.66 -15.45 29.07
C SER A 358 14.04 -15.19 30.46
N SER A 359 12.70 -15.03 30.54
CA SER A 359 11.84 -15.10 31.77
C SER A 359 11.91 -13.87 32.71
N ILE A 360 10.81 -13.22 33.16
CA ILE A 360 9.37 -13.53 33.11
C ILE A 360 8.53 -12.22 33.04
N ASP A 361 7.30 -12.28 32.49
CA ASP A 361 6.10 -11.41 32.58
C ASP A 361 6.22 -9.91 33.01
N SER A 362 5.53 -8.90 32.45
CA SER A 362 4.45 -8.74 31.44
C SER A 362 4.21 -7.21 31.24
N ALA A 363 3.45 -6.64 30.28
CA ALA A 363 2.76 -7.06 29.04
C ALA A 363 2.33 -5.81 28.21
N THR A 364 2.05 -5.98 26.90
CA THR A 364 1.36 -5.05 25.93
C THR A 364 1.98 -3.66 25.66
N ASP A 365 2.03 -3.12 24.44
CA ASP A 365 1.45 -3.53 23.13
C ASP A 365 2.37 -3.14 21.95
N SER A 366 2.17 -3.74 20.76
CA SER A 366 3.12 -3.72 19.65
C SER A 366 2.89 -2.64 18.59
N ARG A 367 3.97 -1.93 18.21
CA ARG A 367 4.07 -1.19 16.93
C ARG A 367 5.27 -1.69 16.14
N GLU A 368 5.04 -1.96 14.86
CA GLU A 368 5.97 -2.61 13.94
C GLU A 368 7.22 -1.73 13.68
N ARG A 369 8.38 -2.13 14.21
CA ARG A 369 9.69 -1.58 13.84
C ARG A 369 10.33 -2.51 12.81
N SER A 370 10.67 -1.97 11.64
CA SER A 370 11.35 -2.73 10.59
C SER A 370 12.74 -3.21 11.04
N VAL A 371 12.90 -4.53 11.17
CA VAL A 371 14.18 -5.18 11.52
C VAL A 371 15.04 -5.29 10.26
N LYS A 372 15.66 -4.18 9.84
CA LYS A 372 16.64 -4.18 8.74
C LYS A 372 17.99 -4.73 9.24
N GLY A 373 18.16 -6.04 9.14
CA GLY A 373 19.40 -6.74 9.52
C GLY A 373 19.35 -8.28 9.44
N GLU A 374 18.16 -8.88 9.26
CA GLU A 374 18.05 -10.33 9.10
C GLU A 374 18.67 -10.82 7.79
N THR A 375 19.55 -11.82 7.91
CA THR A 375 20.11 -12.53 6.76
C THR A 375 19.02 -13.31 6.02
N ILE A 376 19.21 -13.55 4.71
CA ILE A 376 18.31 -14.38 3.88
C ILE A 376 17.99 -15.71 4.56
N LEU A 377 19.00 -16.35 5.16
CA LEU A 377 18.88 -17.58 5.92
C LEU A 377 17.87 -17.44 7.08
N GLN A 378 18.01 -16.42 7.94
CA GLN A 378 17.10 -16.17 9.05
C GLN A 378 15.66 -15.88 8.59
N ARG A 379 15.49 -15.12 7.49
CA ARG A 379 14.17 -14.76 6.95
C ARG A 379 13.37 -15.93 6.40
N VAL A 380 14.05 -16.96 5.88
CA VAL A 380 13.39 -18.17 5.34
C VAL A 380 13.31 -19.27 6.39
N GLN A 381 14.26 -19.37 7.32
CA GLN A 381 14.22 -20.33 8.43
C GLN A 381 13.16 -20.01 9.49
N SER A 382 12.69 -18.76 9.60
CA SER A 382 11.60 -18.38 10.53
C SER A 382 10.21 -18.86 10.12
N ILE A 383 10.05 -19.35 8.89
CA ILE A 383 8.80 -19.91 8.36
C ILE A 383 8.53 -21.30 8.96
N PRO A 384 7.28 -21.68 9.28
CA PRO A 384 6.97 -22.96 9.91
C PRO A 384 7.55 -24.19 9.19
N GLY A 385 8.35 -24.97 9.93
CA GLY A 385 9.00 -26.19 9.47
C GLY A 385 10.31 -25.99 8.69
N ASN A 386 10.71 -24.75 8.42
CA ASN A 386 11.98 -24.45 7.73
C ASN A 386 13.21 -24.52 8.67
N ASP A 387 13.01 -24.77 9.96
CA ASP A 387 14.05 -25.12 10.93
C ASP A 387 14.70 -26.49 10.66
N GLN A 388 13.99 -27.36 9.94
CA GLN A 388 14.40 -28.72 9.60
C GLN A 388 14.25 -28.99 8.09
N CYS A 389 15.07 -29.89 7.55
CA CYS A 389 15.00 -30.33 6.17
C CYS A 389 13.65 -30.99 5.85
N CYS A 390 13.02 -30.56 4.75
CA CYS A 390 11.69 -30.99 4.32
C CYS A 390 11.49 -32.51 4.36
N ASP A 391 12.47 -33.29 3.90
CA ASP A 391 12.32 -34.74 3.69
C ASP A 391 12.88 -35.64 4.78
N CYS A 392 13.96 -35.24 5.47
CA CYS A 392 14.66 -36.10 6.43
C CYS A 392 14.73 -35.54 7.87
N GLY A 393 14.15 -34.36 8.12
CA GLY A 393 14.12 -33.73 9.44
C GLY A 393 15.47 -33.24 9.98
N GLN A 394 16.54 -33.26 9.17
CA GLN A 394 17.85 -32.76 9.60
C GLN A 394 17.78 -31.24 9.89
N PRO A 395 18.22 -30.77 11.07
CA PRO A 395 18.17 -29.35 11.45
C PRO A 395 19.12 -28.48 10.62
N ASP A 396 18.86 -27.17 10.62
CA ASP A 396 19.62 -26.13 9.90
C ASP A 396 19.79 -26.42 8.38
N PRO A 397 18.69 -26.52 7.61
CA PRO A 397 18.77 -26.66 6.16
C PRO A 397 19.30 -25.36 5.51
N ARG A 398 20.30 -25.49 4.63
CA ARG A 398 21.00 -24.36 3.95
C ARG A 398 20.82 -24.33 2.44
N TRP A 399 19.95 -25.18 1.90
CA TRP A 399 19.57 -25.22 0.49
C TRP A 399 18.04 -25.10 0.37
N ALA A 400 17.58 -24.67 -0.79
CA ALA A 400 16.17 -24.46 -1.08
C ALA A 400 15.81 -24.99 -2.48
N SER A 401 14.60 -25.50 -2.65
CA SER A 401 14.03 -25.77 -3.98
C SER A 401 13.04 -24.67 -4.35
N ILE A 402 13.46 -23.77 -5.24
CA ILE A 402 12.81 -22.47 -5.44
C ILE A 402 11.46 -22.54 -6.18
N ASN A 403 11.21 -23.63 -6.91
CA ASN A 403 9.91 -23.92 -7.52
C ASN A 403 8.92 -24.61 -6.56
N LEU A 404 9.42 -25.23 -5.49
CA LEU A 404 8.62 -25.96 -4.50
C LEU A 404 8.41 -25.16 -3.21
N GLY A 405 9.20 -24.12 -2.94
CA GLY A 405 9.09 -23.35 -1.70
C GLY A 405 9.56 -24.09 -0.44
N ILE A 406 10.51 -25.02 -0.57
CA ILE A 406 10.99 -25.89 0.53
C ILE A 406 12.48 -25.70 0.83
N LEU A 407 12.87 -25.94 2.08
CA LEU A 407 14.27 -26.00 2.55
C LEU A 407 14.78 -27.43 2.75
N LEU A 408 16.04 -27.65 2.36
CA LEU A 408 16.72 -28.94 2.26
C LEU A 408 18.10 -28.91 2.93
N CYS A 409 18.52 -30.03 3.52
CA CYS A 409 19.91 -30.25 3.92
C CYS A 409 20.79 -30.58 2.70
N ILE A 410 22.11 -30.62 2.88
CA ILE A 410 23.07 -30.84 1.78
C ILE A 410 22.76 -32.11 0.98
N GLU A 411 22.44 -33.21 1.67
CA GLU A 411 22.23 -34.52 1.07
C GLU A 411 20.92 -34.61 0.28
N CYS A 412 19.80 -34.18 0.88
CA CYS A 412 18.51 -34.09 0.19
C CYS A 412 18.57 -33.11 -0.97
N SER A 413 19.30 -31.98 -0.85
CA SER A 413 19.52 -31.06 -1.96
C SER A 413 20.28 -31.71 -3.12
N GLY A 414 21.21 -32.63 -2.84
CA GLY A 414 21.92 -33.41 -3.85
C GLY A 414 21.04 -34.43 -4.56
N ILE A 415 20.06 -35.01 -3.86
CA ILE A 415 19.04 -35.90 -4.44
C ILE A 415 18.04 -35.09 -5.29
N HIS A 416 17.56 -33.95 -4.80
CA HIS A 416 16.68 -33.06 -5.58
C HIS A 416 17.31 -32.62 -6.90
N ARG A 417 18.64 -32.38 -6.93
CA ARG A 417 19.38 -32.11 -8.17
C ARG A 417 19.39 -33.30 -9.15
N SER A 418 19.36 -34.55 -8.69
CA SER A 418 19.34 -35.72 -9.59
C SER A 418 17.94 -36.06 -10.14
N LEU A 419 16.86 -35.46 -9.60
CA LEU A 419 15.52 -35.54 -10.21
C LEU A 419 15.40 -34.71 -11.49
N GLY A 420 16.27 -33.70 -11.67
CA GLY A 420 16.24 -32.76 -12.79
C GLY A 420 15.37 -31.52 -12.54
N VAL A 421 15.64 -30.48 -13.34
CA VAL A 421 15.11 -29.11 -13.14
C VAL A 421 13.60 -28.96 -13.36
N HIS A 422 12.95 -29.97 -13.95
CA HIS A 422 11.50 -30.05 -14.14
C HIS A 422 10.78 -30.50 -12.86
N CYS A 423 11.47 -31.23 -11.97
CA CYS A 423 10.97 -31.59 -10.65
C CYS A 423 11.41 -30.59 -9.56
N SER A 424 12.70 -30.22 -9.54
CA SER A 424 13.25 -29.39 -8.46
C SER A 424 14.39 -28.49 -8.92
N LYS A 425 14.28 -27.20 -8.59
CA LYS A 425 15.25 -26.14 -8.91
C LYS A 425 16.02 -25.73 -7.65
N VAL A 426 17.16 -26.36 -7.39
CA VAL A 426 17.90 -26.19 -6.13
C VAL A 426 18.86 -24.99 -6.16
N ARG A 427 18.83 -24.18 -5.09
CA ARG A 427 19.76 -23.07 -4.76
C ARG A 427 20.29 -23.20 -3.32
N SER A 428 21.42 -22.55 -3.03
CA SER A 428 21.99 -22.40 -1.68
C SER A 428 21.52 -21.07 -1.06
N LEU A 429 21.14 -21.10 0.21
CA LEU A 429 20.76 -19.90 0.97
C LEU A 429 21.96 -19.02 1.35
N THR A 430 23.19 -19.54 1.24
CA THR A 430 24.42 -18.86 1.68
C THR A 430 25.44 -18.62 0.57
N LEU A 431 25.36 -19.35 -0.55
CA LEU A 431 26.34 -19.27 -1.64
C LEU A 431 25.79 -18.63 -2.94
N ASP A 432 24.49 -18.74 -3.20
CA ASP A 432 23.86 -18.16 -4.38
C ASP A 432 23.32 -16.75 -4.10
N SER A 433 23.26 -15.91 -5.13
CA SER A 433 22.54 -14.63 -5.07
C SER A 433 21.02 -14.84 -5.13
N TRP A 434 20.27 -14.13 -4.29
CA TRP A 434 18.81 -14.22 -4.23
C TRP A 434 18.13 -12.94 -4.71
N GLU A 435 17.21 -13.10 -5.66
CA GLU A 435 16.33 -12.02 -6.13
C GLU A 435 15.27 -11.71 -5.04
N PRO A 436 14.90 -10.43 -4.80
CA PRO A 436 13.90 -10.06 -3.81
C PRO A 436 12.53 -10.75 -4.00
N GLU A 437 12.12 -10.95 -5.25
CA GLU A 437 10.88 -11.62 -5.65
C GLU A 437 10.90 -13.11 -5.25
N LEU A 438 12.02 -13.78 -5.49
CA LEU A 438 12.26 -15.17 -5.12
C LEU A 438 12.38 -15.36 -3.60
N LEU A 439 12.96 -14.40 -2.89
CA LEU A 439 12.98 -14.39 -1.44
C LEU A 439 11.57 -14.22 -0.86
N LYS A 440 10.74 -13.32 -1.42
CA LYS A 440 9.33 -13.17 -1.05
C LYS A 440 8.57 -14.49 -1.26
N LEU A 441 8.78 -15.19 -2.39
CA LEU A 441 8.21 -16.52 -2.65
C LEU A 441 8.56 -17.55 -1.56
N MET A 442 9.84 -17.63 -1.18
CA MET A 442 10.30 -18.53 -0.10
C MET A 442 9.80 -18.15 1.30
N CYS A 443 9.19 -16.98 1.49
CA CYS A 443 8.54 -16.60 2.74
C CYS A 443 7.02 -16.88 2.77
N GLU A 444 6.38 -17.06 1.61
CA GLU A 444 4.95 -17.41 1.50
C GLU A 444 4.71 -18.94 1.52
N LEU A 445 5.69 -19.71 1.05
CA LEU A 445 5.69 -21.17 1.10
C LEU A 445 6.72 -21.68 2.12
N GLY A 446 6.46 -22.86 2.69
CA GLY A 446 7.35 -23.47 3.68
C GLY A 446 7.15 -24.97 3.83
N ASN A 447 8.12 -25.61 4.48
CA ASN A 447 8.20 -27.06 4.66
C ASN A 447 6.96 -27.65 5.34
N SER A 448 6.35 -26.97 6.31
CA SER A 448 5.10 -27.45 6.93
C SER A 448 3.96 -27.53 5.91
N THR A 449 3.71 -26.47 5.16
CA THR A 449 2.66 -26.41 4.12
C THR A 449 2.91 -27.45 3.03
N MET A 450 4.16 -27.56 2.57
CA MET A 450 4.50 -28.50 1.50
C MET A 450 4.46 -29.96 1.96
N ASN A 451 4.75 -30.27 3.22
CA ASN A 451 4.52 -31.60 3.78
C ASN A 451 3.03 -31.89 4.01
N GLN A 452 2.21 -30.91 4.38
CA GLN A 452 0.75 -31.09 4.45
C GLN A 452 0.14 -31.49 3.10
N ILE A 453 0.71 -30.99 1.99
CA ILE A 453 0.33 -31.39 0.63
C ILE A 453 0.97 -32.74 0.27
N TYR A 454 2.31 -32.80 0.22
CA TYR A 454 3.08 -33.93 -0.33
C TYR A 454 3.26 -35.12 0.62
N GLU A 455 2.79 -35.07 1.85
CA GLU A 455 2.84 -36.19 2.82
C GLU A 455 1.45 -36.46 3.45
N ALA A 456 0.36 -35.96 2.86
CA ALA A 456 -1.00 -35.98 3.40
C ALA A 456 -1.53 -37.37 3.82
N GLN A 457 -1.17 -38.44 3.09
CA GLN A 457 -1.55 -39.83 3.41
C GLN A 457 -0.42 -40.65 4.05
N CYS A 458 0.70 -40.01 4.44
CA CYS A 458 1.85 -40.70 5.03
C CYS A 458 1.48 -41.49 6.29
N GLU A 459 0.67 -40.88 7.17
CA GLU A 459 0.20 -41.50 8.41
C GLU A 459 -0.81 -42.64 8.15
N GLU A 460 -1.73 -42.45 7.21
CA GLU A 460 -2.74 -43.44 6.81
C GLU A 460 -2.11 -44.71 6.20
N LEU A 461 -1.00 -44.56 5.46
CA LEU A 461 -0.25 -45.66 4.85
C LEU A 461 0.77 -46.31 5.80
N GLY A 462 0.93 -45.79 7.02
CA GLY A 462 1.86 -46.32 8.03
C GLY A 462 3.36 -46.23 7.64
N LEU A 463 3.70 -45.39 6.67
CA LEU A 463 5.05 -45.28 6.13
C LEU A 463 5.91 -44.35 7.01
N LYS A 464 7.12 -44.80 7.34
CA LYS A 464 8.05 -44.02 8.17
C LYS A 464 8.96 -43.16 7.29
N LYS A 465 8.83 -41.84 7.46
CA LYS A 465 9.73 -40.83 6.88
C LYS A 465 11.19 -41.09 7.30
N PRO A 466 12.18 -40.96 6.39
CA PRO A 466 13.59 -41.12 6.74
C PRO A 466 14.02 -40.05 7.75
N THR A 467 15.05 -40.36 8.54
CA THR A 467 15.62 -39.43 9.51
C THR A 467 16.98 -38.91 9.03
N ALA A 468 17.57 -37.95 9.74
CA ALA A 468 18.91 -37.44 9.45
C ALA A 468 19.97 -38.57 9.35
N GLY A 469 19.82 -39.64 10.14
CA GLY A 469 20.72 -40.80 10.14
C GLY A 469 20.36 -41.93 9.17
N SER A 470 19.27 -41.84 8.42
CA SER A 470 18.92 -42.81 7.38
C SER A 470 19.92 -42.77 6.21
N SER A 471 20.06 -43.88 5.46
CA SER A 471 21.01 -43.93 4.35
C SER A 471 20.59 -43.00 3.20
N ARG A 472 21.54 -42.61 2.35
CA ARG A 472 21.27 -41.82 1.14
C ARG A 472 20.25 -42.50 0.23
N GLN A 473 20.28 -43.83 0.17
CA GLN A 473 19.41 -44.65 -0.67
C GLN A 473 17.96 -44.62 -0.16
N ASP A 474 17.76 -44.67 1.16
CA ASP A 474 16.43 -44.52 1.79
C ASP A 474 15.86 -43.12 1.54
N LYS A 475 16.70 -42.08 1.71
CA LYS A 475 16.33 -40.69 1.43
C LYS A 475 15.98 -40.49 -0.04
N GLU A 476 16.73 -41.10 -0.96
CA GLU A 476 16.48 -41.02 -2.41
C GLU A 476 15.19 -41.75 -2.82
N ALA A 477 14.92 -42.93 -2.26
CA ALA A 477 13.67 -43.63 -2.47
C ALA A 477 12.47 -42.79 -1.96
N TRP A 478 12.56 -42.24 -0.75
CA TRP A 478 11.52 -41.36 -0.19
C TRP A 478 11.22 -40.15 -1.08
N ILE A 479 12.26 -39.41 -1.48
CA ILE A 479 12.15 -38.19 -2.27
C ILE A 479 11.55 -38.46 -3.66
N LYS A 480 11.91 -39.59 -4.30
CA LYS A 480 11.28 -40.03 -5.56
C LYS A 480 9.79 -40.37 -5.37
N VAL A 481 9.45 -41.16 -4.34
CA VAL A 481 8.06 -41.53 -4.05
C VAL A 481 7.20 -40.30 -3.73
N LYS A 482 7.77 -39.31 -3.03
CA LYS A 482 7.12 -38.06 -2.64
C LYS A 482 6.86 -37.13 -3.83
N TYR A 483 7.89 -36.77 -4.60
CA TYR A 483 7.78 -35.71 -5.61
C TYR A 483 7.59 -36.21 -7.05
N VAL A 484 8.11 -37.39 -7.39
CA VAL A 484 8.01 -37.96 -8.75
C VAL A 484 6.79 -38.88 -8.87
N GLU A 485 6.64 -39.83 -7.94
CA GLU A 485 5.52 -40.79 -7.95
C GLU A 485 4.26 -40.24 -7.24
N LYS A 486 4.43 -39.20 -6.41
CA LYS A 486 3.35 -38.47 -5.72
C LYS A 486 2.41 -39.36 -4.89
N LYS A 487 2.89 -40.50 -4.39
CA LYS A 487 2.07 -41.55 -3.77
C LYS A 487 1.45 -41.18 -2.42
N PHE A 488 1.92 -40.11 -1.77
CA PHE A 488 1.42 -39.67 -0.47
C PHE A 488 0.35 -38.57 -0.57
N LEU A 489 -0.01 -38.13 -1.77
CA LEU A 489 -1.06 -37.13 -1.97
C LEU A 489 -2.43 -37.71 -1.64
N LYS A 490 -3.23 -36.96 -0.88
CA LYS A 490 -4.62 -37.32 -0.61
C LYS A 490 -5.44 -37.14 -1.89
N LYS A 491 -6.06 -38.21 -2.39
CA LYS A 491 -6.93 -38.12 -3.58
C LYS A 491 -8.01 -37.05 -3.37
N LEU A 492 -8.12 -36.12 -4.32
CA LEU A 492 -9.26 -35.22 -4.44
C LEU A 492 -10.55 -36.06 -4.58
N PRO A 493 -11.72 -35.57 -4.12
CA PRO A 493 -12.99 -36.25 -4.38
C PRO A 493 -13.19 -36.35 -5.89
N ASN A 494 -13.26 -37.57 -6.43
CA ASN A 494 -13.57 -37.75 -7.85
C ASN A 494 -15.00 -37.26 -8.11
N GLY A 495 -15.14 -36.23 -8.94
CA GLY A 495 -16.38 -35.94 -9.66
C GLY A 495 -16.66 -37.03 -10.69
N GLU A 496 -17.11 -38.20 -10.23
CA GLU A 496 -17.67 -39.22 -11.14
C GLU A 496 -18.99 -38.69 -11.69
N THR A 497 -19.01 -38.50 -13.01
CA THR A 497 -20.14 -38.10 -13.85
C THR A 497 -21.50 -38.57 -13.33
N LEU A 498 -22.42 -37.65 -12.99
CA LEU A 498 -23.86 -37.92 -12.94
C LEU A 498 -24.71 -36.63 -12.99
N THR A 499 -25.84 -36.77 -13.68
CA THR A 499 -26.87 -35.80 -14.10
C THR A 499 -27.49 -34.88 -13.03
N GLU A 500 -28.05 -33.76 -13.50
CA GLU A 500 -28.91 -32.79 -12.79
C GLU A 500 -29.90 -33.41 -11.76
N ASN A 501 -29.85 -32.95 -10.50
CA ASN A 501 -30.87 -32.02 -9.97
C ASN A 501 -30.72 -31.75 -8.45
N GLU A 502 -31.11 -30.53 -8.06
CA GLU A 502 -31.46 -30.05 -6.70
C GLU A 502 -30.70 -30.58 -5.47
N ARG A 503 -29.99 -29.69 -4.76
CA ARG A 503 -30.34 -29.33 -3.36
C ARG A 503 -29.59 -28.12 -2.80
N LYS A 504 -30.34 -27.32 -2.02
CA LYS A 504 -29.91 -26.08 -1.35
C LYS A 504 -28.84 -26.33 -0.28
N PRO A 505 -27.72 -25.58 -0.25
CA PRO A 505 -26.74 -25.66 0.84
C PRO A 505 -27.18 -24.87 2.08
N ARG A 506 -26.71 -25.32 3.25
CA ARG A 506 -26.83 -24.58 4.52
C ARG A 506 -25.58 -23.72 4.74
N ARG A 507 -25.80 -22.54 5.32
CA ARG A 507 -24.83 -21.46 5.57
C ARG A 507 -23.63 -21.89 6.43
N TRP A 508 -22.41 -21.53 6.01
CA TRP A 508 -21.21 -21.47 6.85
C TRP A 508 -20.52 -20.10 6.72
N CYS A 509 -19.76 -19.70 7.75
CA CYS A 509 -19.04 -18.42 7.79
C CYS A 509 -17.53 -18.63 7.79
N VAL A 510 -16.80 -17.83 7.02
CA VAL A 510 -15.33 -17.75 7.10
C VAL A 510 -14.92 -17.23 8.48
N LYS A 511 -14.27 -18.09 9.28
CA LYS A 511 -13.44 -17.60 10.39
C LYS A 511 -12.20 -16.94 9.78
N LYS A 512 -12.10 -15.62 9.91
CA LYS A 512 -10.80 -14.94 9.79
C LYS A 512 -9.81 -15.64 10.72
N CYS A 513 -8.59 -15.89 10.25
CA CYS A 513 -7.48 -16.20 11.15
C CYS A 513 -7.23 -14.97 12.04
N GLN A 514 -7.80 -14.98 13.24
CA GLN A 514 -7.45 -14.03 14.28
C GLN A 514 -5.99 -14.26 14.65
N ARG A 515 -5.20 -13.18 14.73
CA ARG A 515 -3.95 -13.19 15.51
C ARG A 515 -4.30 -13.69 16.92
N HIS A 516 -3.66 -14.76 17.37
CA HIS A 516 -3.81 -15.24 18.74
C HIS A 516 -3.15 -14.25 19.72
N ASN A 517 -3.94 -13.38 20.33
CA ASN A 517 -3.61 -12.75 21.61
C ASN A 517 -4.47 -13.39 22.70
N SER A 518 -3.90 -14.33 23.45
CA SER A 518 -4.53 -15.00 24.57
C SER A 518 -4.56 -14.09 25.80
N THR A 519 -5.72 -13.53 26.14
CA THR A 519 -5.93 -12.92 27.46
C THR A 519 -6.37 -13.97 28.47
N THR A 520 -5.46 -14.28 29.40
CA THR A 520 -5.69 -15.21 30.52
C THR A 520 -6.76 -14.66 31.46
N LYS A 521 -7.77 -15.46 31.82
CA LYS A 521 -8.70 -15.16 32.93
C LYS A 521 -8.60 -16.21 34.02
N ALA A 522 -8.46 -15.74 35.26
CA ALA A 522 -8.58 -16.49 36.52
C ALA A 522 -9.26 -15.55 37.57
N PRO A 523 -9.77 -16.05 38.72
CA PRO A 523 -11.19 -16.39 38.77
C PRO A 523 -11.96 -15.86 40.00
N THR A 524 -13.27 -16.18 40.04
CA THR A 524 -14.25 -15.98 41.15
C THR A 524 -14.77 -14.53 41.32
N ALA A 525 -16.01 -14.28 41.80
CA ALA A 525 -16.90 -15.13 42.59
C ALA A 525 -18.38 -15.17 42.12
N ARG A 526 -19.12 -16.17 42.63
CA ARG A 526 -20.55 -16.42 42.37
C ARG A 526 -21.46 -15.42 43.09
N ARG A 527 -22.53 -14.95 42.41
CA ARG A 527 -23.87 -14.82 43.01
C ARG A 527 -24.95 -15.06 41.94
N LYS A 528 -25.93 -15.90 42.27
CA LYS A 528 -27.09 -16.22 41.42
C LYS A 528 -28.18 -15.17 41.63
N TYR A 529 -28.95 -14.84 40.59
CA TYR A 529 -30.42 -14.80 40.64
C TYR A 529 -31.01 -15.02 39.23
N HIS A 530 -32.30 -15.32 39.15
CA HIS A 530 -32.93 -16.02 38.02
C HIS A 530 -33.44 -15.13 36.85
N HIS A 531 -33.66 -15.81 35.72
CA HIS A 531 -34.40 -15.39 34.51
C HIS A 531 -35.68 -14.58 34.77
N GLU A 532 -35.99 -13.62 33.88
CA GLU A 532 -36.94 -13.87 32.77
C GLU A 532 -36.76 -12.89 31.58
N ALA A 533 -37.52 -13.09 30.50
CA ALA A 533 -37.18 -12.66 29.14
C ALA A 533 -37.73 -11.27 28.73
N GLY A 534 -37.02 -10.60 27.80
CA GLY A 534 -37.47 -9.37 27.15
C GLY A 534 -36.60 -9.02 25.93
N ASN A 535 -37.24 -8.75 24.79
CA ASN A 535 -36.58 -8.54 23.49
C ASN A 535 -35.67 -7.30 23.45
N ALA A 536 -34.55 -7.40 22.72
CA ALA A 536 -33.76 -6.25 22.28
C ALA A 536 -33.27 -6.44 20.83
N SER A 537 -33.70 -5.55 19.94
CA SER A 537 -33.01 -5.24 18.66
C SER A 537 -31.73 -4.44 18.96
N PRO A 538 -30.70 -4.39 18.08
CA PRO A 538 -30.76 -3.41 16.97
C PRO A 538 -29.87 -3.68 15.72
N ALA A 539 -30.07 -2.88 14.65
CA ALA A 539 -29.07 -2.47 13.64
C ALA A 539 -28.44 -3.59 12.74
N MET A 540 -27.75 -3.42 11.60
CA MET A 540 -27.35 -2.38 10.59
C MET A 540 -27.08 -3.14 9.24
N LEU A 541 -26.98 -2.60 8.01
CA LEU A 541 -27.14 -1.28 7.37
C LEU A 541 -27.26 -1.46 5.82
N SER A 542 -27.81 -0.45 5.12
CA SER A 542 -27.34 0.15 3.84
C SER A 542 -27.08 -0.67 2.56
N SER A 543 -27.68 -0.20 1.45
CA SER A 543 -27.04 -0.06 0.13
C SER A 543 -26.86 1.45 -0.13
N ALA A 544 -25.63 1.94 -0.31
CA ALA A 544 -24.86 2.00 -1.57
C ALA A 544 -25.20 3.23 -2.43
N ALA A 545 -24.20 4.10 -2.62
CA ALA A 545 -24.18 5.14 -3.64
C ALA A 545 -22.74 5.23 -4.19
N THR A 546 -22.61 5.11 -5.51
CA THR A 546 -21.42 5.44 -6.32
C THR A 546 -21.13 6.94 -6.20
N LEU A 547 -19.91 7.48 -6.19
CA LEU A 547 -18.60 7.12 -6.78
C LEU A 547 -18.45 7.50 -8.27
N GLU A 548 -18.17 8.78 -8.51
CA GLU A 548 -17.44 9.25 -9.69
C GLU A 548 -15.93 9.38 -9.36
N ARG A 549 -15.08 9.07 -10.35
CA ARG A 549 -13.62 9.03 -10.19
C ARG A 549 -12.95 10.28 -10.78
N LYS A 550 -12.11 10.95 -10.00
CA LYS A 550 -11.02 11.80 -10.51
C LYS A 550 -9.68 11.22 -10.05
N PHE A 551 -8.95 10.59 -10.96
CA PHE A 551 -7.56 10.22 -10.71
C PHE A 551 -6.65 11.44 -10.93
N ARG A 552 -6.02 11.93 -9.85
CA ARG A 552 -4.73 12.63 -9.93
C ARG A 552 -3.74 11.90 -9.03
N ARG A 553 -2.49 11.88 -9.50
CA ARG A 553 -1.34 11.12 -8.98
C ARG A 553 -1.14 11.30 -7.47
N ASP A 554 -1.08 10.18 -6.76
CA ASP A 554 -0.16 9.97 -5.64
C ASP A 554 0.76 8.81 -6.00
N SER A 555 2.08 9.01 -5.86
CA SER A 555 3.08 7.97 -6.15
C SER A 555 3.20 7.00 -4.98
N LEU A 556 2.71 5.77 -5.16
CA LEU A 556 2.61 4.76 -4.10
C LEU A 556 3.89 3.92 -3.91
N PHE A 557 5.08 4.51 -4.01
CA PHE A 557 6.35 3.79 -3.79
C PHE A 557 7.36 4.57 -2.94
N CYS A 558 8.03 3.85 -2.04
CA CYS A 558 9.21 4.34 -1.34
C CYS A 558 10.40 4.43 -2.32
N PRO A 559 11.28 5.44 -2.21
CA PRO A 559 12.45 5.59 -3.08
C PRO A 559 13.36 4.35 -3.17
N ASP A 560 13.43 3.56 -2.09
CA ASP A 560 14.23 2.31 -2.01
C ASP A 560 13.84 1.24 -3.06
N GLU A 561 12.59 1.21 -3.55
CA GLU A 561 12.14 0.18 -4.52
C GLU A 561 12.46 0.55 -5.98
N LEU A 562 12.54 1.85 -6.30
CA LEU A 562 12.95 2.33 -7.63
C LEU A 562 14.46 2.09 -7.89
N ASP A 563 15.32 2.30 -6.90
CA ASP A 563 16.77 1.99 -6.99
C ASP A 563 17.02 0.50 -7.34
N SER A 564 16.15 -0.42 -6.88
CA SER A 564 16.23 -1.84 -7.25
C SER A 564 15.69 -2.11 -8.67
N LEU A 565 14.69 -1.34 -9.13
CA LEU A 565 14.08 -1.48 -10.44
C LEU A 565 15.07 -1.14 -11.58
N PHE A 566 15.91 -0.11 -11.39
CA PHE A 566 16.92 0.30 -12.36
C PHE A 566 18.21 -0.54 -12.35
N SER A 567 18.44 -1.34 -11.31
CA SER A 567 19.62 -2.24 -11.22
C SER A 567 19.72 -3.29 -12.34
N TYR A 568 18.62 -3.55 -13.05
CA TYR A 568 18.56 -4.40 -14.24
C TYR A 568 19.43 -3.91 -15.41
N PHE A 569 19.74 -2.61 -15.48
CA PHE A 569 20.53 -2.01 -16.57
C PHE A 569 22.04 -1.93 -16.28
N ASP A 570 22.49 -2.27 -15.07
CA ASP A 570 23.85 -1.98 -14.58
C ASP A 570 24.85 -3.15 -14.75
N THR A 571 24.57 -4.08 -15.68
CA THR A 571 25.39 -5.28 -15.94
C THR A 571 25.77 -5.47 -17.41
N GLY A 572 26.83 -4.78 -17.87
CA GLY A 572 27.57 -5.15 -19.09
C GLY A 572 28.16 -3.97 -19.89
N ALA A 573 29.46 -4.05 -20.22
CA ALA A 573 30.23 -3.11 -21.07
C ALA A 573 30.32 -1.63 -20.56
N GLY A 574 31.29 -0.79 -20.94
CA GLY A 574 32.42 -1.00 -21.85
C GLY A 574 33.25 0.25 -22.19
N SER A 575 33.54 1.14 -21.22
CA SER A 575 34.61 2.17 -21.25
C SER A 575 34.81 3.14 -22.48
N GLY A 576 34.21 4.34 -22.39
CA GLY A 576 34.86 5.65 -22.69
C GLY A 576 35.16 6.06 -24.15
N PRO A 577 35.54 7.34 -24.43
CA PRO A 577 36.20 8.27 -23.50
C PRO A 577 35.70 9.74 -23.40
N ARG A 578 35.86 10.31 -22.20
CA ARG A 578 36.36 11.67 -21.85
C ARG A 578 35.71 12.98 -22.40
N SER A 579 35.09 13.69 -21.45
CA SER A 579 35.38 15.08 -21.01
C SER A 579 35.12 16.31 -21.91
N LEU A 580 34.99 17.46 -21.22
CA LEU A 580 34.74 18.85 -21.65
C LEU A 580 33.24 19.23 -21.61
N SER A 581 32.84 20.38 -21.07
CA SER A 581 33.47 21.26 -20.08
C SER A 581 32.36 22.05 -19.40
N SER A 582 32.47 22.36 -18.11
CA SER A 582 31.71 23.49 -17.57
C SER A 582 32.28 24.78 -18.17
N ASP A 583 31.43 25.70 -18.57
CA ASP A 583 31.81 27.10 -18.79
C ASP A 583 30.80 28.03 -18.10
N SER A 584 31.24 29.23 -17.78
CA SER A 584 30.67 30.08 -16.73
C SER A 584 30.24 31.45 -17.24
N GLY A 585 29.21 32.04 -16.63
CA GLY A 585 28.83 33.45 -16.80
C GLY A 585 27.52 33.74 -16.05
N LEU A 586 27.51 34.36 -14.86
CA LEU A 586 27.89 35.74 -14.47
C LEU A 586 26.84 36.81 -14.82
N GLY A 587 26.50 37.62 -13.81
CA GLY A 587 25.45 38.65 -13.80
C GLY A 587 24.36 38.27 -12.78
N GLY A 588 24.12 38.97 -11.68
CA GLY A 588 24.28 40.40 -11.40
C GLY A 588 22.88 40.96 -11.09
N SER A 589 22.44 40.91 -9.84
CA SER A 589 22.45 42.05 -8.89
C SER A 589 21.12 42.82 -8.83
N THR A 590 20.48 42.73 -7.66
CA THR A 590 19.73 43.81 -6.97
C THR A 590 18.60 44.57 -7.66
N ASP A 591 17.36 44.15 -7.38
CA ASP A 591 16.24 44.99 -6.91
C ASP A 591 15.04 44.09 -6.48
N GLY A 592 14.10 44.50 -5.63
CA GLY A 592 14.11 45.75 -4.86
C GLY A 592 12.79 46.51 -4.73
N SER A 593 11.61 45.87 -4.83
CA SER A 593 10.38 46.54 -4.37
C SER A 593 9.28 45.59 -3.89
N THR A 594 8.66 46.01 -2.79
CA THR A 594 7.30 45.70 -2.36
C THR A 594 6.28 46.05 -3.45
N ASP A 595 5.16 45.33 -3.53
CA ASP A 595 3.86 46.00 -3.49
C ASP A 595 2.68 45.07 -3.12
N ILE A 596 1.72 45.63 -2.40
CA ILE A 596 0.45 45.01 -2.01
C ILE A 596 -0.62 45.48 -2.98
N LEU A 597 -1.40 44.56 -3.56
CA LEU A 597 -2.76 44.90 -4.04
C LEU A 597 -3.78 43.81 -3.73
N VAL A 598 -5.00 44.28 -3.49
CA VAL A 598 -6.20 43.55 -3.03
C VAL A 598 -7.30 43.70 -4.09
N PHE A 599 -8.39 42.93 -3.93
CA PHE A 599 -9.61 42.88 -4.78
C PHE A 599 -9.47 42.03 -6.06
N GLY A 600 -10.51 41.32 -6.52
CA GLY A 600 -11.85 41.20 -5.94
C GLY A 600 -12.71 40.19 -6.70
N SER A 601 -13.87 39.83 -6.16
CA SER A 601 -14.82 38.91 -6.80
C SER A 601 -15.46 39.51 -8.05
N VAL A 602 -15.64 38.69 -9.09
CA VAL A 602 -16.73 38.86 -10.06
C VAL A 602 -17.43 37.51 -10.21
N VAL A 603 -18.71 37.48 -9.83
CA VAL A 603 -19.67 36.50 -10.34
C VAL A 603 -20.15 37.02 -11.68
N ASP A 604 -20.34 36.14 -12.66
CA ASP A 604 -21.31 36.43 -13.71
C ASP A 604 -22.04 35.15 -14.13
N SER A 605 -23.27 35.33 -14.59
CA SER A 605 -24.27 34.28 -14.76
C SER A 605 -25.12 34.59 -15.96
N VAL A 606 -25.17 33.69 -16.94
CA VAL A 606 -26.07 33.80 -18.09
C VAL A 606 -26.82 32.48 -18.28
N THR A 607 -28.09 32.64 -18.63
CA THR A 607 -29.15 31.63 -18.67
C THR A 607 -29.33 30.99 -20.05
N GLU A 608 -29.85 29.76 -20.03
CA GLU A 608 -30.86 29.18 -20.95
C GLU A 608 -30.85 29.56 -22.45
N GLU A 609 -30.74 28.54 -23.30
CA GLU A 609 -31.61 28.42 -24.47
C GLU A 609 -31.97 26.93 -24.70
N GLU A 610 -33.26 26.67 -24.98
CA GLU A 610 -33.83 25.32 -25.14
C GLU A 610 -33.78 24.86 -26.61
N CYS A 611 -33.71 23.54 -26.84
CA CYS A 611 -34.24 22.96 -28.08
C CYS A 611 -34.68 21.51 -27.87
N GLU A 612 -35.98 21.25 -28.07
CA GLU A 612 -36.60 19.92 -27.99
C GLU A 612 -36.30 19.07 -29.23
N VAL A 613 -35.92 17.79 -29.09
CA VAL A 613 -36.34 16.72 -30.02
C VAL A 613 -36.49 15.37 -29.27
N SER A 614 -37.75 14.97 -29.10
CA SER A 614 -38.34 13.61 -29.15
C SER A 614 -37.72 12.37 -28.46
N GLU A 615 -38.63 11.55 -27.95
CA GLU A 615 -38.42 10.28 -27.23
C GLU A 615 -38.15 9.06 -28.15
N GLU A 616 -37.97 7.89 -27.50
CA GLU A 616 -37.94 6.51 -28.03
C GLU A 616 -36.65 6.02 -28.74
N SER A 617 -35.75 5.41 -27.96
CA SER A 617 -35.62 3.94 -27.98
C SER A 617 -34.77 3.43 -26.81
N SER A 618 -35.36 2.59 -25.95
CA SER A 618 -34.66 1.96 -24.82
C SER A 618 -33.90 0.71 -25.28
N GLY A 619 -32.57 0.69 -25.09
CA GLY A 619 -31.75 -0.44 -25.52
C GLY A 619 -30.28 -0.34 -25.12
N GLU A 620 -29.99 -0.09 -23.85
CA GLU A 620 -28.64 -0.27 -23.31
C GLU A 620 -28.41 -1.73 -22.95
N ALA A 621 -27.33 -2.33 -23.47
CA ALA A 621 -26.95 -3.70 -23.18
C ALA A 621 -26.30 -3.79 -21.79
N GLU A 622 -26.91 -4.56 -20.90
CA GLU A 622 -26.38 -4.84 -19.57
C GLU A 622 -25.09 -5.67 -19.69
N ILE A 623 -23.97 -5.11 -19.22
CA ILE A 623 -22.78 -5.92 -18.91
C ILE A 623 -23.01 -6.51 -17.53
N GLU A 624 -23.60 -7.70 -17.49
CA GLU A 624 -23.78 -8.46 -16.25
C GLU A 624 -22.41 -8.82 -15.67
N GLN A 625 -22.12 -8.26 -14.49
CA GLN A 625 -20.93 -8.60 -13.73
C GLN A 625 -21.27 -9.77 -12.78
N GLU A 626 -21.26 -10.99 -13.32
CA GLU A 626 -21.60 -12.20 -12.56
C GLU A 626 -20.67 -12.38 -11.33
N ALA A 627 -21.24 -12.14 -10.16
CA ALA A 627 -20.66 -12.53 -8.89
C ALA A 627 -20.83 -14.05 -8.70
N SER A 628 -19.97 -14.85 -9.35
CA SER A 628 -20.00 -16.31 -9.23
C SER A 628 -19.76 -16.76 -7.78
N ASP A 629 -20.66 -17.60 -7.28
CA ASP A 629 -20.65 -18.12 -5.91
C ASP A 629 -19.36 -18.91 -5.60
N LEU A 630 -18.84 -18.71 -4.38
CA LEU A 630 -17.64 -19.41 -3.90
C LEU A 630 -17.97 -20.84 -3.43
N GLU A 631 -18.02 -21.75 -4.40
CA GLU A 631 -17.96 -23.20 -4.17
C GLU A 631 -16.63 -23.64 -3.53
N ASP A 632 -16.60 -24.82 -2.88
CA ASP A 632 -15.40 -25.35 -2.23
C ASP A 632 -14.36 -25.72 -3.31
N LEU A 633 -13.39 -24.83 -3.54
CA LEU A 633 -12.43 -24.88 -4.64
C LEU A 633 -11.70 -26.22 -4.82
N ARG A 634 -11.65 -27.06 -3.78
CA ARG A 634 -11.04 -28.39 -3.77
C ARG A 634 -11.82 -29.48 -4.51
N GLU A 635 -13.01 -29.17 -5.04
CA GLU A 635 -13.80 -30.09 -5.87
C GLU A 635 -13.59 -29.85 -7.40
N LEU A 636 -12.76 -28.88 -7.77
CA LEU A 636 -12.51 -28.49 -9.17
C LEU A 636 -11.41 -29.33 -9.84
N HIS A 637 -11.49 -29.46 -11.17
CA HIS A 637 -10.42 -30.03 -12.00
C HIS A 637 -9.07 -29.32 -11.72
N PRO A 638 -7.92 -30.03 -11.60
CA PRO A 638 -6.66 -29.42 -11.18
C PRO A 638 -6.23 -28.19 -12.01
N GLY A 639 -6.48 -28.20 -13.32
CA GLY A 639 -6.25 -27.03 -14.20
C GLY A 639 -7.08 -25.80 -13.81
N LEU A 640 -8.37 -25.99 -13.51
CA LEU A 640 -9.26 -24.91 -13.07
C LEU A 640 -8.97 -24.47 -11.62
N LEU A 641 -8.49 -25.38 -10.77
CA LEU A 641 -8.02 -25.06 -9.42
C LEU A 641 -6.79 -24.15 -9.47
N ILE A 642 -5.74 -24.48 -10.23
CA ILE A 642 -4.56 -23.59 -10.36
C ILE A 642 -4.94 -22.24 -10.98
N TYR A 643 -5.88 -22.25 -11.94
CA TYR A 643 -6.40 -21.05 -12.59
C TYR A 643 -7.08 -20.08 -11.61
N LYS A 644 -8.10 -20.55 -10.86
CA LYS A 644 -8.79 -19.73 -9.84
C LYS A 644 -7.86 -19.37 -8.68
N ALA A 645 -6.98 -20.28 -8.25
CA ALA A 645 -6.03 -20.02 -7.16
C ALA A 645 -4.98 -18.95 -7.53
N ALA A 646 -4.55 -18.90 -8.80
CA ALA A 646 -3.64 -17.87 -9.31
C ALA A 646 -4.26 -16.46 -9.24
N GLN A 647 -5.52 -16.32 -9.68
CA GLN A 647 -6.27 -15.07 -9.57
C GLN A 647 -6.48 -14.66 -8.10
N ALA A 648 -6.85 -15.62 -7.25
CA ALA A 648 -7.05 -15.44 -5.81
C ALA A 648 -5.75 -15.28 -4.99
N ARG A 649 -4.57 -15.29 -5.64
CA ARG A 649 -3.24 -15.14 -5.03
C ARG A 649 -2.87 -16.24 -4.01
N ASN A 650 -3.48 -17.42 -4.09
CA ASN A 650 -3.36 -18.48 -3.08
C ASN A 650 -2.28 -19.50 -3.45
N LEU A 651 -1.03 -19.21 -3.09
CA LEU A 651 0.13 -20.06 -3.40
C LEU A 651 0.02 -21.51 -2.87
N PRO A 652 -0.46 -21.79 -1.63
CA PRO A 652 -0.69 -23.16 -1.17
C PRO A 652 -1.64 -23.96 -2.07
N LEU A 653 -2.77 -23.38 -2.51
CA LEU A 653 -3.70 -24.06 -3.43
C LEU A 653 -3.08 -24.24 -4.84
N MET A 654 -2.27 -23.29 -5.31
CA MET A 654 -1.53 -23.46 -6.57
C MET A 654 -0.51 -24.61 -6.48
N ALA A 655 0.17 -24.76 -5.35
CA ALA A 655 1.10 -25.87 -5.09
C ALA A 655 0.38 -27.22 -4.95
N GLU A 656 -0.80 -27.24 -4.32
CA GLU A 656 -1.69 -28.42 -4.22
C GLU A 656 -2.18 -28.85 -5.62
N ALA A 657 -2.61 -27.90 -6.46
CA ALA A 657 -3.01 -28.18 -7.84
C ALA A 657 -1.87 -28.80 -8.68
N LEU A 658 -0.66 -28.23 -8.62
CA LEU A 658 0.52 -28.81 -9.28
C LEU A 658 0.91 -30.17 -8.71
N ALA A 659 0.72 -30.39 -7.40
CA ALA A 659 0.85 -31.71 -6.81
C ALA A 659 -0.14 -32.69 -7.45
N HIS A 660 -1.41 -32.33 -7.57
CA HIS A 660 -2.44 -33.12 -8.25
C HIS A 660 -2.32 -33.21 -9.78
N GLY A 661 -1.28 -32.62 -10.39
CA GLY A 661 -0.97 -32.78 -11.81
C GLY A 661 -1.64 -31.75 -12.72
N ALA A 662 -2.04 -30.60 -12.18
CA ALA A 662 -2.43 -29.45 -12.99
C ALA A 662 -1.32 -29.08 -13.99
N GLU A 663 -1.68 -28.84 -15.24
CA GLU A 663 -0.76 -28.32 -16.25
C GLU A 663 -0.46 -26.85 -15.96
N ILE A 664 0.83 -26.49 -15.88
CA ILE A 664 1.25 -25.12 -15.55
C ILE A 664 0.77 -24.08 -16.58
N ASN A 665 0.63 -24.53 -17.83
CA ASN A 665 0.23 -23.78 -19.02
C ASN A 665 -1.20 -24.11 -19.46
N TRP A 666 -2.02 -24.68 -18.56
CA TRP A 666 -3.44 -24.95 -18.81
C TRP A 666 -4.14 -23.68 -19.32
N VAL A 667 -5.11 -23.85 -20.21
CA VAL A 667 -5.91 -22.75 -20.76
C VAL A 667 -7.37 -22.94 -20.36
N ASN A 668 -8.04 -21.83 -20.02
CA ASN A 668 -9.48 -21.86 -19.81
C ASN A 668 -10.19 -21.48 -21.11
N ASP A 669 -10.75 -22.47 -21.82
CA ASP A 669 -11.50 -22.26 -23.08
C ASP A 669 -12.76 -21.39 -22.87
N GLU A 670 -13.30 -21.31 -21.65
CA GLU A 670 -14.46 -20.47 -21.30
C GLU A 670 -14.05 -19.00 -21.03
N ASP A 671 -12.78 -18.72 -20.72
CA ASP A 671 -12.26 -17.37 -20.44
C ASP A 671 -11.05 -17.04 -21.33
N GLU A 672 -11.35 -16.83 -22.62
CA GLU A 672 -10.44 -16.32 -23.66
C GLU A 672 -9.14 -17.15 -23.85
N ASN A 673 -9.11 -18.44 -23.49
CA ASN A 673 -7.90 -19.28 -23.43
C ASN A 673 -6.78 -18.66 -22.56
N LYS A 674 -7.14 -17.86 -21.55
CA LYS A 674 -6.17 -17.32 -20.60
C LYS A 674 -5.51 -18.46 -19.83
N THR A 675 -4.27 -18.23 -19.39
CA THR A 675 -3.49 -19.16 -18.57
C THR A 675 -3.54 -18.77 -17.08
N PRO A 676 -3.17 -19.68 -16.15
CA PRO A 676 -2.92 -19.32 -14.76
C PRO A 676 -1.94 -18.16 -14.59
N LEU A 677 -0.96 -18.00 -15.49
CA LEU A 677 -0.02 -16.87 -15.46
C LEU A 677 -0.71 -15.54 -15.79
N ILE A 678 -1.60 -15.52 -16.80
CA ILE A 678 -2.45 -14.35 -17.09
C ILE A 678 -3.40 -14.06 -15.91
N GLN A 679 -3.95 -15.09 -15.26
CA GLN A 679 -4.79 -14.89 -14.08
C GLN A 679 -4.02 -14.37 -12.85
N ALA A 680 -2.74 -14.74 -12.67
CA ALA A 680 -1.89 -14.12 -11.65
C ALA A 680 -1.59 -12.63 -11.95
N VAL A 681 -1.58 -12.25 -13.24
CA VAL A 681 -1.47 -10.85 -13.69
C VAL A 681 -2.75 -10.07 -13.41
N MET A 682 -3.92 -10.60 -13.79
CA MET A 682 -5.23 -10.02 -13.46
C MET A 682 -5.44 -9.91 -11.94
N GLY A 683 -5.02 -10.94 -11.20
CA GLY A 683 -4.98 -10.93 -9.75
C GLY A 683 -3.96 -9.94 -9.17
N GLY A 684 -3.01 -9.40 -9.94
CA GLY A 684 -2.00 -8.43 -9.49
C GLY A 684 -0.97 -8.99 -8.51
N SER A 685 -0.73 -10.31 -8.50
CA SER A 685 0.24 -10.95 -7.58
C SER A 685 1.56 -11.23 -8.27
N LEU A 686 2.59 -10.43 -7.95
CA LEU A 686 3.95 -10.65 -8.42
C LEU A 686 4.52 -12.00 -7.96
N ILE A 687 4.19 -12.43 -6.73
CA ILE A 687 4.69 -13.67 -6.14
C ILE A 687 4.03 -14.90 -6.78
N ALA A 688 2.74 -14.81 -7.14
CA ALA A 688 2.06 -15.88 -7.90
C ALA A 688 2.64 -16.01 -9.32
N CYS A 689 2.95 -14.88 -9.98
CA CYS A 689 3.65 -14.89 -11.27
C CYS A 689 5.02 -15.57 -11.15
N GLU A 690 5.82 -15.20 -10.15
CA GLU A 690 7.13 -15.79 -9.87
C GLU A 690 7.03 -17.31 -9.59
N PHE A 691 6.07 -17.75 -8.78
CA PHE A 691 5.83 -19.18 -8.52
C PHE A 691 5.52 -19.97 -9.80
N LEU A 692 4.65 -19.43 -10.66
CA LEU A 692 4.28 -20.08 -11.92
C LEU A 692 5.46 -20.16 -12.89
N LEU A 693 6.22 -19.06 -13.02
CA LEU A 693 7.46 -19.02 -13.83
C LEU A 693 8.52 -19.99 -13.29
N GLN A 694 8.67 -20.13 -11.97
CA GLN A 694 9.55 -21.14 -11.38
C GLN A 694 9.08 -22.58 -11.64
N ASN A 695 7.78 -22.81 -11.84
CA ASN A 695 7.24 -24.11 -12.24
C ASN A 695 7.11 -24.31 -13.76
N GLY A 696 7.63 -23.37 -14.57
CA GLY A 696 7.75 -23.54 -16.02
C GLY A 696 6.60 -22.96 -16.84
N ALA A 697 5.84 -22.00 -16.28
CA ALA A 697 4.86 -21.25 -17.05
C ALA A 697 5.54 -20.52 -18.23
N ASP A 698 4.92 -20.55 -19.41
CA ASP A 698 5.42 -19.83 -20.58
C ASP A 698 5.05 -18.34 -20.48
N VAL A 699 6.07 -17.50 -20.35
CA VAL A 699 5.95 -16.04 -20.25
C VAL A 699 5.39 -15.39 -21.54
N ASN A 700 5.42 -16.12 -22.66
CA ASN A 700 5.01 -15.65 -23.99
C ASN A 700 3.71 -16.31 -24.51
N GLN A 701 3.10 -17.23 -23.76
CA GLN A 701 1.84 -17.87 -24.16
C GLN A 701 0.71 -16.84 -24.26
N ARG A 702 -0.07 -16.90 -25.34
CA ARG A 702 -1.07 -15.89 -25.71
C ARG A 702 -2.49 -16.39 -25.47
N ASP A 703 -3.37 -15.46 -25.09
CA ASP A 703 -4.83 -15.67 -25.09
C ASP A 703 -5.40 -15.66 -26.53
N ILE A 704 -6.71 -15.89 -26.71
CA ILE A 704 -7.36 -15.86 -28.05
C ILE A 704 -7.25 -14.50 -28.76
N ARG A 705 -7.04 -13.41 -28.00
CA ARG A 705 -6.79 -12.07 -28.53
C ARG A 705 -5.32 -11.82 -28.88
N GLY A 706 -4.47 -12.86 -28.82
CA GLY A 706 -3.05 -12.77 -29.13
C GLY A 706 -2.20 -12.09 -28.05
N ARG A 707 -2.78 -11.76 -26.87
CA ARG A 707 -2.11 -11.03 -25.79
C ARG A 707 -1.37 -12.00 -24.88
N ALA A 708 -0.07 -11.76 -24.70
CA ALA A 708 0.77 -12.46 -23.72
C ALA A 708 0.66 -11.81 -22.31
N PRO A 709 1.12 -12.46 -21.22
CA PRO A 709 1.18 -11.88 -19.87
C PRO A 709 1.76 -10.45 -19.79
N LEU A 710 2.75 -10.12 -20.63
CA LEU A 710 3.33 -8.78 -20.73
C LEU A 710 2.33 -7.73 -21.23
N HIS A 711 1.42 -8.08 -22.14
CA HIS A 711 0.38 -7.16 -22.63
C HIS A 711 -0.63 -6.89 -21.51
N HIS A 712 -1.10 -7.95 -20.84
CA HIS A 712 -2.04 -7.84 -19.70
C HIS A 712 -1.45 -7.00 -18.56
N ALA A 713 -0.18 -7.21 -18.20
CA ALA A 713 0.48 -6.43 -17.16
C ALA A 713 0.63 -4.95 -17.55
N THR A 714 0.84 -4.65 -18.83
CA THR A 714 0.91 -3.28 -19.34
C THR A 714 -0.46 -2.60 -19.39
N TYR A 715 -1.51 -3.27 -19.87
CA TYR A 715 -2.89 -2.76 -19.83
C TYR A 715 -3.36 -2.42 -18.40
N LEU A 716 -2.97 -3.24 -17.42
CA LEU A 716 -3.29 -3.03 -16.00
C LEU A 716 -2.35 -2.04 -15.29
N GLY A 717 -1.29 -1.56 -15.97
CA GLY A 717 -0.31 -0.65 -15.37
C GLY A 717 0.58 -1.27 -14.28
N HIS A 718 0.71 -2.60 -14.26
CA HIS A 718 1.45 -3.34 -13.22
C HIS A 718 2.97 -3.35 -13.49
N THR A 719 3.63 -2.20 -13.28
CA THR A 719 5.08 -1.98 -13.56
C THR A 719 6.01 -3.07 -13.01
N GLY A 720 5.77 -3.59 -11.81
CA GLY A 720 6.56 -4.69 -11.24
C GLY A 720 6.42 -6.03 -11.98
N GLN A 721 5.23 -6.34 -12.49
CA GLN A 721 4.99 -7.55 -13.29
C GLN A 721 5.60 -7.40 -14.69
N VAL A 722 5.53 -6.22 -15.30
CA VAL A 722 6.27 -5.90 -16.55
C VAL A 722 7.77 -6.14 -16.37
N CYS A 723 8.37 -5.60 -15.31
CA CYS A 723 9.79 -5.81 -15.00
C CYS A 723 10.14 -7.29 -14.84
N LEU A 724 9.33 -8.06 -14.09
CA LEU A 724 9.51 -9.51 -13.94
C LEU A 724 9.46 -10.25 -15.28
N PHE A 725 8.50 -9.93 -16.16
CA PHE A 725 8.37 -10.61 -17.45
C PHE A 725 9.51 -10.28 -18.40
N LEU A 726 9.99 -9.03 -18.43
CA LEU A 726 11.19 -8.65 -19.20
C LEU A 726 12.44 -9.37 -18.68
N LYS A 727 12.65 -9.46 -17.35
CA LYS A 727 13.71 -10.29 -16.75
C LYS A 727 13.65 -11.78 -17.16
N ARG A 728 12.45 -12.29 -17.48
CA ARG A 728 12.20 -13.69 -17.86
C ARG A 728 12.15 -13.94 -19.37
N GLY A 729 12.48 -12.95 -20.20
CA GLY A 729 12.53 -13.11 -21.66
C GLY A 729 11.17 -13.01 -22.35
N ALA A 730 10.25 -12.19 -21.82
CA ALA A 730 9.03 -11.84 -22.51
C ALA A 730 9.32 -11.05 -23.80
N ASN A 731 8.65 -11.42 -24.89
CA ASN A 731 8.80 -10.80 -26.20
C ASN A 731 8.09 -9.44 -26.22
N GLN A 732 8.89 -8.39 -26.06
CA GLN A 732 8.46 -6.99 -26.09
C GLN A 732 8.08 -6.45 -27.49
N HIS A 733 8.27 -7.24 -28.56
CA HIS A 733 7.92 -6.91 -29.95
C HIS A 733 6.73 -7.73 -30.45
N ALA A 734 6.20 -8.63 -29.64
CA ALA A 734 4.95 -9.31 -29.93
C ALA A 734 3.81 -8.29 -30.01
N VAL A 735 3.04 -8.31 -31.09
CA VAL A 735 1.77 -7.59 -31.22
C VAL A 735 0.60 -8.49 -30.87
N ASP A 736 -0.47 -7.93 -30.29
CA ASP A 736 -1.75 -8.60 -30.10
C ASP A 736 -2.66 -8.54 -31.35
N GLY A 737 -3.90 -9.03 -31.22
CA GLY A 737 -4.89 -9.04 -32.29
C GLY A 737 -5.37 -7.66 -32.73
N ASP A 738 -5.17 -6.63 -31.93
CA ASP A 738 -5.44 -5.23 -32.26
C ASP A 738 -4.21 -4.54 -32.91
N GLY A 739 -3.14 -5.32 -33.17
CA GLY A 739 -1.88 -4.86 -33.75
C GLY A 739 -0.99 -4.08 -32.79
N GLN A 740 -1.28 -4.09 -31.49
CA GLN A 740 -0.57 -3.29 -30.49
C GLN A 740 0.56 -4.11 -29.86
N ASP A 741 1.77 -3.54 -29.81
CA ASP A 741 2.86 -4.07 -28.97
C ASP A 741 2.78 -3.49 -27.54
N PRO A 742 3.46 -4.10 -26.54
CA PRO A 742 3.46 -3.58 -25.17
C PRO A 742 3.89 -2.12 -25.05
N LEU A 743 4.78 -1.62 -25.92
CA LEU A 743 5.21 -0.22 -25.85
C LEU A 743 4.09 0.73 -26.29
N SER A 744 3.36 0.37 -27.35
CA SER A 744 2.23 1.11 -27.89
C SER A 744 1.08 1.17 -26.88
N ILE A 745 0.79 0.04 -26.21
CA ILE A 745 -0.19 -0.02 -25.10
C ILE A 745 0.27 0.91 -23.96
N ALA A 746 1.54 0.88 -23.55
CA ALA A 746 2.06 1.71 -22.47
C ALA A 746 2.00 3.21 -22.78
N VAL A 747 2.25 3.60 -24.05
CA VAL A 747 2.13 4.98 -24.53
C VAL A 747 0.67 5.43 -24.54
N GLN A 748 -0.25 4.61 -25.07
CA GLN A 748 -1.69 4.91 -25.09
C GLN A 748 -2.28 5.02 -23.67
N ALA A 749 -1.82 4.18 -22.74
CA ALA A 749 -2.17 4.22 -21.32
C ALA A 749 -1.45 5.34 -20.52
N ALA A 750 -0.61 6.15 -21.17
CA ALA A 750 0.20 7.21 -20.58
C ALA A 750 1.07 6.79 -19.38
N ASN A 751 1.51 5.52 -19.33
CA ASN A 751 2.27 4.97 -18.21
C ASN A 751 3.79 5.12 -18.44
N ALA A 752 4.32 6.27 -18.03
CA ALA A 752 5.71 6.66 -18.26
C ALA A 752 6.77 5.67 -17.72
N ASP A 753 6.52 5.02 -16.59
CA ASP A 753 7.46 4.06 -15.99
C ASP A 753 7.58 2.79 -16.85
N ILE A 754 6.44 2.27 -17.32
CA ILE A 754 6.40 1.11 -18.22
C ILE A 754 6.98 1.45 -19.59
N VAL A 755 6.70 2.62 -20.14
CA VAL A 755 7.34 3.12 -21.38
C VAL A 755 8.86 3.17 -21.23
N THR A 756 9.36 3.61 -20.08
CA THR A 756 10.79 3.67 -19.79
C THR A 756 11.41 2.28 -19.70
N LEU A 757 10.81 1.35 -18.95
CA LEU A 757 11.28 -0.04 -18.86
C LEU A 757 11.33 -0.73 -20.22
N LEU A 758 10.29 -0.60 -21.04
CA LEU A 758 10.21 -1.23 -22.36
C LEU A 758 11.22 -0.62 -23.35
N ARG A 759 11.40 0.71 -23.35
CA ARG A 759 12.42 1.35 -24.23
C ARG A 759 13.84 0.94 -23.86
N LEU A 760 14.16 0.90 -22.57
CA LEU A 760 15.48 0.47 -22.11
C LEU A 760 15.71 -1.03 -22.37
N ALA A 761 14.68 -1.88 -22.23
CA ALA A 761 14.77 -3.30 -22.56
C ALA A 761 14.94 -3.55 -24.08
N ARG A 762 14.37 -2.72 -24.95
CA ARG A 762 14.66 -2.73 -26.41
C ARG A 762 16.11 -2.34 -26.70
N MET A 763 16.57 -1.24 -26.12
CA MET A 763 17.96 -0.77 -26.27
C MET A 763 18.99 -1.84 -25.83
N ASN A 764 18.75 -2.53 -24.71
CA ASN A 764 19.61 -3.63 -24.25
C ASN A 764 19.65 -4.81 -25.24
N GLU A 765 18.53 -5.12 -25.89
CA GLU A 765 18.44 -6.19 -26.88
C GLU A 765 19.19 -5.82 -28.17
N GLU A 766 19.00 -4.59 -28.66
CA GLU A 766 19.72 -4.03 -29.80
C GLU A 766 21.24 -3.98 -29.56
N MET A 767 21.68 -3.58 -28.35
CA MET A 767 23.10 -3.62 -27.96
C MET A 767 23.66 -5.05 -27.94
N ARG A 768 22.89 -6.03 -27.45
CA ARG A 768 23.28 -7.45 -27.44
C ARG A 768 23.35 -8.05 -28.84
N GLU A 769 22.51 -7.59 -29.77
CA GLU A 769 22.55 -8.01 -31.18
C GLU A 769 23.68 -7.35 -31.98
N ALA A 770 24.11 -6.15 -31.60
CA ALA A 770 25.27 -5.47 -32.19
C ALA A 770 26.62 -6.15 -31.82
N GLU A 771 26.70 -6.86 -30.69
CA GLU A 771 27.89 -7.61 -30.25
C GLU A 771 27.98 -9.03 -30.85
N GLY A 772 27.86 -9.13 -32.18
CA GLY A 772 27.96 -10.40 -32.93
C GLY A 772 29.31 -11.15 -32.77
N PRO A 773 29.35 -12.46 -33.04
CA PRO A 773 30.49 -13.31 -32.66
C PRO A 773 31.78 -13.03 -33.44
N PHE A 774 32.85 -12.75 -32.69
CA PHE A 774 34.26 -12.54 -33.07
C PHE A 774 34.67 -12.69 -34.55
N GLY A 775 35.09 -11.57 -35.16
CA GLY A 775 35.72 -11.55 -36.49
C GLY A 775 36.63 -10.34 -36.75
N GLN A 776 37.91 -10.45 -36.38
CA GLN A 776 39.07 -9.58 -36.71
C GLN A 776 39.06 -8.08 -36.26
N PRO A 777 40.22 -7.55 -35.80
CA PRO A 777 40.35 -6.14 -35.41
C PRO A 777 40.79 -5.24 -36.58
N GLY A 778 39.93 -4.32 -37.01
CA GLY A 778 40.33 -3.25 -37.94
C GLY A 778 39.16 -2.47 -38.52
N GLN A 779 39.19 -1.14 -38.34
CA GLN A 779 38.27 -0.14 -38.91
C GLN A 779 36.81 -0.15 -38.40
N TYR A 780 36.56 0.63 -37.35
CA TYR A 780 35.22 1.17 -37.07
C TYR A 780 34.96 2.40 -37.97
N PRO A 781 33.82 2.49 -38.68
CA PRO A 781 33.36 3.73 -39.29
C PRO A 781 32.94 4.74 -38.21
N SER A 782 33.41 5.97 -38.29
CA SER A 782 33.24 7.00 -37.26
C SER A 782 31.90 7.76 -37.35
N ASN A 783 30.79 7.05 -37.34
CA ASN A 783 29.41 7.55 -37.08
C ASN A 783 28.46 6.34 -37.01
N SER A 784 27.84 6.08 -35.86
CA SER A 784 26.77 5.07 -35.78
C SER A 784 25.42 5.66 -36.24
N PRO A 785 24.54 4.87 -36.89
CA PRO A 785 23.16 5.30 -37.15
C PRO A 785 22.41 5.68 -35.85
N THR A 786 22.77 5.02 -34.76
CA THR A 786 22.24 5.21 -33.41
C THR A 786 22.54 6.61 -32.86
N GLU A 787 23.74 7.18 -33.10
CA GLU A 787 24.10 8.53 -32.66
C GLU A 787 23.30 9.61 -33.42
N LEU A 788 22.99 9.36 -34.70
CA LEU A 788 22.08 10.18 -35.50
C LEU A 788 20.63 10.12 -35.00
N GLN A 789 20.13 8.94 -34.61
CA GLN A 789 18.81 8.79 -33.98
C GLN A 789 18.75 9.43 -32.59
N TYR A 790 19.81 9.30 -31.79
CA TYR A 790 19.91 9.92 -30.46
C TYR A 790 19.87 11.45 -30.55
N ARG A 791 20.60 12.04 -31.52
CA ARG A 791 20.49 13.46 -31.86
C ARG A 791 19.08 13.84 -32.29
N LYS A 792 18.41 13.03 -33.12
CA LYS A 792 17.05 13.31 -33.58
C LYS A 792 16.02 13.31 -32.44
N CYS A 793 16.03 12.29 -31.58
CA CYS A 793 15.13 12.23 -30.43
C CYS A 793 15.35 13.38 -29.43
N ILE A 794 16.61 13.78 -29.20
CA ILE A 794 16.91 14.96 -28.36
C ILE A 794 16.42 16.25 -29.03
N GLN A 795 16.59 16.37 -30.35
CA GLN A 795 16.16 17.55 -31.10
C GLN A 795 14.62 17.67 -31.16
N GLU A 796 13.91 16.55 -31.36
CA GLU A 796 12.44 16.48 -31.28
C GLU A 796 11.92 16.77 -29.87
N PHE A 797 12.58 16.24 -28.81
CA PHE A 797 12.23 16.54 -27.42
C PHE A 797 12.46 18.02 -27.06
N ILE A 798 13.52 18.64 -27.56
CA ILE A 798 13.78 20.07 -27.36
C ILE A 798 12.74 20.92 -28.11
N SER A 799 12.39 20.58 -29.35
CA SER A 799 11.35 21.28 -30.11
C SER A 799 9.99 21.21 -29.41
N LEU A 800 9.57 20.03 -28.96
CA LEU A 800 8.27 19.81 -28.32
C LEU A 800 8.11 20.51 -26.96
N ASN A 801 9.19 20.94 -26.31
CA ASN A 801 9.13 21.67 -25.03
C ASN A 801 9.40 23.18 -25.18
N ILE A 802 9.69 23.68 -26.40
CA ILE A 802 9.91 25.12 -26.66
C ILE A 802 8.66 25.79 -27.23
N ASP A 803 7.75 25.05 -27.87
CA ASP A 803 6.49 25.58 -28.41
C ASP A 803 5.38 25.80 -27.35
N GLU A 804 5.64 25.53 -26.05
CA GLU A 804 4.73 25.81 -24.91
C GLU A 804 5.29 26.86 -23.91
N CYS A 805 6.13 27.79 -24.35
CA CYS A 805 6.61 28.94 -23.54
C CYS A 805 6.43 30.30 -24.24
#